data_AF-A0A2E0V5S7-F1
#
_entry.id   AF-A0A2E0V5S7-F1
#
_cell.length_a   1.000
_cell.length_b   1.000
_cell.length_c   1.000
_cell.angle_alpha   90.00
_cell.angle_beta   90.00
_cell.angle_gamma   90.00
#
_symmetry.space_group_name_H-M   'P 1'
#
loop_
_entity.id
_entity.type
_entity.pdbx_description
1 polymer ?
#
loop_
_entity_poly.entity_id
_entity_poly.type
_entity_poly.pdbx_seq_one_letter_code
_entity_poly.pdbx_strand_id
1 'polypeptide(L)'
;MAGNITPSIVNRLLPLFLFLPSCLILLAGPLRAQAPSAPTSIPLENTLEILFPETTGPCALESKRDYSNFRVLLNYDAAEASGGRLMVFGDHAVDLPAGAQRRVEVAYEHAIGQAARVRVWHEGKLVNEGEDLEGSVPAGKISDTAVLSSAADAREIFRFDRDFTVMVKFRTKGNGPLLAKAPVSGNWVENGKMLFLREGKLVYDVGWHGDIESDKRVNDGKDHVAVLQMDGKTARLFVDGRMEAANREFRRPDVASHIFKIGAGAADFGGSWDGTIANVRWWKRALSLAEVKALSGGREDTVNTPDYNWKPGGKVKSGTQPRKLEEVKYGRLPGYGTRIRLEAGKGFQLHSAKVQPLERSDHAALVRGWNEESLARGKAVYGQLCITCHGTLEKEGSLPTALRFHEGQFKNGNDPYRMFQTLERGYGLMVPQPQYTTSQKYDVIHYLREAFLKDRNQGQLSALNEEYLSLLPRGMSTVQERKGPRKAPQYVLQDYGNVLFWTMQVEGGNIAQKGITVRVDAGPGGVSAGKAWMLYDHDTMRLAAAWTGDKFVDWRGIAFDGSHGTHTSIVGDKKFVFPNIPMWEDPEKGGFEDSRILGRDNKPYGPLPGTWVKFRGLQYVDGEAVIDYTVGERKIQEVPQWDGGAQAFVRVMKVSPGSKALRMRLDPEKHHVFPPGKKEQIYRVVIGEGVEVEEARPGDAALFGRKPGTRFQGRLVTKIARGTEEGPFAVDVLQTPPPAENPWQSWMRTSGFDYFEGGKSAAVCTWNGDVWIVDGIDQSEGVLQWQRICSGLFQPLGLRIVEGRIYVGCRDMIALLHDHDGDRETDYVEVFNNDHQVTEHFHEFAMGLQTDDEGNFYYAKSARHALTAVVPHHGTLLRVKKDGSRTDILATGFRAANGVCLNPDGSFIVTDQEGHWNPKNRINWVKGTGKNDFYGNMFGYHAITDSADSAMTPPLCWITNRFDRSPAELLWVPEDSAWTSLRGSLLNLSYGFGKIYVVPHEKVGGQVQGGMCELPFKQFPTGVMRGRFHPGDGQLYACGMFAWAGNQRQAGGFYRIRSTGKPAHVPVGLTTAPRTVTVEFSDPVEKASSEKTEAWTIEAWDLKRTRNYGSRHYNQRRWEVSKATLSDDGRSVELTVPELAPTWGMSIRCQIKGAGGEEVVRELHNSVHKVAN
;
A
#
# COMPACT_ATOMS: atom_id res chain seq x y z
N MET A 1 45.32 29.97 42.11
CA MET A 1 46.73 29.53 41.96
C MET A 1 46.89 29.14 40.50
N ALA A 2 47.23 30.08 39.61
CA ALA A 2 48.61 30.49 39.29
C ALA A 2 49.44 29.27 38.84
N GLY A 3 49.95 29.17 37.62
CA GLY A 3 50.03 30.11 36.51
C GLY A 3 50.96 29.55 35.43
N ASN A 4 51.19 30.38 34.42
CA ASN A 4 52.21 30.35 33.36
C ASN A 4 51.74 29.81 31.98
N ILE A 5 51.37 30.67 31.00
CA ILE A 5 52.15 31.68 30.22
C ILE A 5 53.01 30.92 29.17
N THR A 6 52.88 31.05 27.83
CA THR A 6 52.90 32.24 26.91
C THR A 6 52.61 31.75 25.44
N PRO A 7 52.50 32.62 24.40
CA PRO A 7 51.40 32.55 23.43
C PRO A 7 51.76 32.66 21.93
N SER A 8 50.73 32.46 21.09
CA SER A 8 50.25 33.23 19.92
C SER A 8 51.14 33.74 18.76
N ILE A 9 50.45 33.78 17.60
CA ILE A 9 50.44 34.77 16.48
C ILE A 9 50.88 34.11 15.16
N VAL A 10 50.02 33.71 14.23
CA VAL A 10 48.86 34.35 13.54
C VAL A 10 49.23 35.52 12.64
N ASN A 11 49.08 35.24 11.34
CA ASN A 11 48.76 36.13 10.22
C ASN A 11 49.86 37.00 9.61
N ARG A 12 49.86 36.96 8.27
CA ARG A 12 49.56 38.05 7.31
C ARG A 12 50.23 37.67 5.97
N LEU A 13 49.71 37.80 4.76
CA LEU A 13 48.60 38.51 4.12
C LEU A 13 48.51 37.99 2.65
N LEU A 14 47.33 38.00 2.02
CA LEU A 14 47.15 38.06 0.54
C LEU A 14 47.77 39.38 -0.02
N PRO A 15 47.86 39.69 -1.35
CA PRO A 15 47.56 38.94 -2.60
C PRO A 15 48.65 39.14 -3.71
N LEU A 16 48.53 38.51 -4.89
CA LEU A 16 48.59 39.10 -6.26
C LEU A 16 48.95 38.09 -7.38
N PHE A 17 48.03 37.98 -8.34
CA PHE A 17 48.21 38.02 -9.80
C PHE A 17 49.28 37.17 -10.55
N LEU A 18 48.76 36.45 -11.56
CA LEU A 18 49.21 36.36 -12.97
C LEU A 18 49.98 35.12 -13.47
N PHE A 19 49.48 34.67 -14.64
CA PHE A 19 50.09 33.87 -15.72
C PHE A 19 50.24 32.33 -15.59
N LEU A 20 49.28 31.62 -16.21
CA LEU A 20 49.56 30.52 -17.15
C LEU A 20 50.26 31.10 -18.41
N PRO A 21 51.07 30.37 -19.21
CA PRO A 21 50.64 29.09 -19.80
C PRO A 21 51.76 28.07 -20.19
N SER A 22 51.29 26.95 -20.76
CA SER A 22 51.94 26.10 -21.77
C SER A 22 53.05 25.14 -21.30
N CYS A 23 53.22 23.92 -21.81
CA CYS A 23 52.42 22.97 -22.61
C CYS A 23 53.34 21.74 -22.70
N LEU A 24 52.85 20.51 -22.54
CA LEU A 24 52.94 19.50 -23.61
C LEU A 24 52.14 18.24 -23.28
N ILE A 25 51.41 17.84 -24.32
CA ILE A 25 50.42 16.79 -24.48
C ILE A 25 51.12 15.42 -24.64
N LEU A 26 50.47 14.32 -24.23
CA LEU A 26 50.24 13.13 -25.09
C LEU A 26 49.31 12.10 -24.41
N LEU A 27 48.11 12.00 -25.00
CA LEU A 27 47.28 10.81 -25.27
C LEU A 27 46.68 10.02 -24.09
N ALA A 28 45.44 10.38 -23.75
CA ALA A 28 44.47 9.47 -23.12
C ALA A 28 43.42 9.04 -24.15
N GLY A 29 43.14 7.73 -24.18
CA GLY A 29 41.94 7.15 -24.77
C GLY A 29 41.82 5.67 -24.41
N PRO A 30 40.61 5.08 -24.35
CA PRO A 30 39.39 5.55 -23.70
C PRO A 30 39.07 4.70 -22.46
N LEU A 31 38.72 5.35 -21.35
CA LEU A 31 37.97 4.71 -20.26
C LEU A 31 36.57 4.33 -20.78
N ARG A 32 36.28 3.03 -20.84
CA ARG A 32 34.92 2.47 -20.84
C ARG A 32 34.90 1.31 -19.84
N ALA A 33 33.94 1.18 -18.92
CA ALA A 33 32.70 1.90 -18.73
C ALA A 33 32.38 2.02 -17.23
N GLN A 34 32.03 3.23 -16.82
CA GLN A 34 31.32 3.54 -15.59
C GLN A 34 29.98 2.78 -15.60
N ALA A 35 29.56 2.22 -14.47
CA ALA A 35 28.20 1.72 -14.31
C ALA A 35 27.20 2.80 -14.79
N PRO A 36 26.12 2.45 -15.52
CA PRO A 36 25.18 3.45 -16.00
C PRO A 36 24.64 4.24 -14.80
N SER A 37 24.79 5.56 -14.87
CA SER A 37 24.10 6.47 -13.95
C SER A 37 22.61 6.12 -13.93
N ALA A 38 21.96 6.22 -12.77
CA ALA A 38 20.51 6.11 -12.71
C ALA A 38 19.91 7.09 -13.73
N PRO A 39 18.86 6.71 -14.49
CA PRO A 39 18.27 7.62 -15.46
C PRO A 39 17.82 8.88 -14.74
N THR A 40 18.38 10.03 -15.13
CA THR A 40 18.01 11.34 -14.59
C THR A 40 16.74 11.86 -15.26
N SER A 41 16.07 12.83 -14.64
CA SER A 41 15.02 13.61 -15.30
C SER A 41 15.47 14.13 -16.66
N ILE A 42 14.58 14.16 -17.66
CA ILE A 42 14.89 14.69 -18.99
C ILE A 42 14.87 16.22 -18.93
N PRO A 43 15.98 16.92 -19.24
CA PRO A 43 16.00 18.37 -19.36
C PRO A 43 15.09 18.88 -20.48
N LEU A 44 14.57 20.10 -20.39
CA LEU A 44 13.59 20.64 -21.35
C LEU A 44 14.16 20.76 -22.75
N GLU A 45 15.42 21.14 -22.90
CA GLU A 45 16.12 21.22 -24.17
C GLU A 45 16.12 19.89 -24.93
N ASN A 46 16.09 18.76 -24.21
CA ASN A 46 16.07 17.42 -24.78
C ASN A 46 14.65 16.90 -25.05
N THR A 47 13.62 17.69 -24.75
CA THR A 47 12.24 17.36 -25.11
C THR A 47 11.87 17.85 -26.51
N LEU A 48 12.68 18.70 -27.12
CA LEU A 48 12.49 19.24 -28.46
C LEU A 48 13.44 18.58 -29.46
N GLU A 49 12.89 18.07 -30.56
CA GLU A 49 13.67 17.55 -31.69
C GLU A 49 13.67 18.56 -32.84
N ILE A 50 14.81 18.67 -33.56
CA ILE A 50 14.89 19.48 -34.77
C ILE A 50 14.07 18.80 -35.87
N LEU A 51 13.01 19.46 -36.33
CA LEU A 51 12.13 18.95 -37.39
C LEU A 51 12.73 19.22 -38.78
N PHE A 52 13.10 20.48 -39.03
CA PHE A 52 13.71 20.92 -40.29
C PHE A 52 14.96 21.77 -40.02
N PRO A 53 15.98 21.70 -40.89
CA PRO A 53 17.12 22.61 -40.82
C PRO A 53 16.71 24.04 -41.21
N GLU A 54 17.55 25.01 -40.85
CA GLU A 54 17.43 26.38 -41.36
C GLU A 54 17.39 26.36 -42.90
N THR A 55 16.40 27.05 -43.48
CA THR A 55 16.11 26.95 -44.92
C THR A 55 15.60 28.28 -45.46
N THR A 56 16.20 28.75 -46.56
CA THR A 56 15.71 29.90 -47.32
C THR A 56 14.75 29.44 -48.42
N GLY A 57 13.60 30.10 -48.53
CA GLY A 57 12.59 29.83 -49.56
C GLY A 57 13.04 30.23 -50.98
N PRO A 58 12.50 29.60 -52.04
CA PRO A 58 11.38 28.66 -52.00
C PRO A 58 11.81 27.27 -51.52
N CYS A 59 10.97 26.64 -50.68
CA CYS A 59 11.25 25.33 -50.10
C CYS A 59 9.97 24.49 -49.98
N ALA A 60 10.13 23.17 -50.13
CA ALA A 60 9.13 22.15 -49.84
C ALA A 60 9.80 21.07 -48.98
N LEU A 61 9.59 21.12 -47.67
CA LEU A 61 10.23 20.25 -46.70
C LEU A 61 9.21 19.24 -46.16
N GLU A 62 9.65 18.00 -45.95
CA GLU A 62 8.82 16.94 -45.39
C GLU A 62 9.56 16.19 -44.29
N SER A 63 8.86 15.89 -43.20
CA SER A 63 9.42 15.22 -42.04
C SER A 63 9.86 13.80 -42.36
N LYS A 64 11.02 13.36 -41.84
CA LYS A 64 11.61 12.03 -42.12
C LYS A 64 10.81 10.82 -41.60
N ARG A 65 9.91 11.03 -40.64
CA ARG A 65 9.03 10.02 -40.05
C ARG A 65 7.64 10.60 -39.79
N ASP A 66 6.69 9.73 -39.52
CA ASP A 66 5.38 10.14 -39.03
C ASP A 66 5.46 10.53 -37.57
N TYR A 67 4.71 11.56 -37.21
CA TYR A 67 4.56 12.02 -35.83
C TYR A 67 3.09 11.89 -35.43
N SER A 68 2.85 11.55 -34.17
CA SER A 68 1.52 11.54 -33.56
C SER A 68 1.51 12.46 -32.33
N ASN A 69 0.36 13.07 -32.03
CA ASN A 69 0.15 13.90 -30.85
C ASN A 69 1.33 14.84 -30.56
N PHE A 70 1.60 15.79 -31.45
CA PHE A 70 2.80 16.62 -31.39
C PHE A 70 2.45 18.10 -31.48
N ARG A 71 3.39 18.94 -31.05
CA ARG A 71 3.44 20.35 -31.44
C ARG A 71 4.66 20.65 -32.28
N VAL A 72 4.52 21.54 -33.26
CA VAL A 72 5.60 22.13 -34.04
C VAL A 72 5.78 23.57 -33.58
N LEU A 73 7.03 23.98 -33.34
CA LEU A 73 7.42 25.35 -33.04
C LEU A 73 8.26 25.87 -34.21
N LEU A 74 7.74 26.89 -34.89
CA LEU A 74 8.39 27.55 -36.02
C LEU A 74 8.85 28.95 -35.63
N ASN A 75 10.08 29.31 -36.01
CA ASN A 75 10.57 30.68 -36.03
C ASN A 75 11.04 31.00 -37.46
N TYR A 76 10.52 32.05 -38.07
CA TYR A 76 10.80 32.39 -39.46
C TYR A 76 10.59 33.89 -39.78
N ASP A 77 11.17 34.34 -40.89
CA ASP A 77 10.77 35.57 -41.58
C ASP A 77 9.97 35.20 -42.85
N ALA A 78 8.93 35.95 -43.17
CA ALA A 78 8.09 35.70 -44.35
C ALA A 78 7.64 37.01 -45.00
N ALA A 79 7.95 37.21 -46.28
CA ALA A 79 7.32 38.24 -47.10
C ALA A 79 5.86 37.89 -47.40
N GLU A 80 5.00 38.87 -47.68
CA GLU A 80 3.58 38.63 -48.04
C GLU A 80 3.44 37.67 -49.23
N ALA A 81 4.30 37.80 -50.22
CA ALA A 81 4.32 36.94 -51.41
C ALA A 81 4.86 35.51 -51.16
N SER A 82 5.34 35.20 -49.94
CA SER A 82 5.94 33.90 -49.64
C SER A 82 4.91 32.78 -49.45
N GLY A 83 3.67 33.08 -49.05
CA GLY A 83 2.57 32.11 -48.96
C GLY A 83 2.89 30.85 -48.13
N GLY A 84 3.67 30.98 -47.05
CA GLY A 84 4.13 29.85 -46.25
C GLY A 84 2.99 29.04 -45.63
N ARG A 85 3.05 27.70 -45.69
CA ARG A 85 2.03 26.79 -45.15
C ARG A 85 2.65 25.57 -44.47
N LEU A 86 2.11 25.21 -43.30
CA LEU A 86 2.40 23.95 -42.63
C LEU A 86 1.23 22.99 -42.85
N MET A 87 1.50 21.84 -43.45
CA MET A 87 0.51 20.82 -43.75
C MET A 87 0.61 19.66 -42.76
N VAL A 88 -0.54 19.26 -42.22
CA VAL A 88 -0.70 18.09 -41.36
C VAL A 88 -1.94 17.30 -41.78
N PHE A 89 -2.00 16.00 -41.52
CA PHE A 89 -3.16 15.15 -41.83
C PHE A 89 -3.69 15.27 -43.27
N GLY A 90 -2.90 14.77 -44.23
CA GLY A 90 -3.19 14.96 -45.66
C GLY A 90 -2.84 16.39 -46.07
N ASP A 91 -3.82 17.13 -46.60
CA ASP A 91 -3.65 18.50 -47.10
C ASP A 91 -4.33 19.55 -46.21
N HIS A 92 -4.49 19.29 -44.90
CA HIS A 92 -4.98 20.33 -43.99
C HIS A 92 -3.88 21.37 -43.75
N ALA A 93 -4.08 22.57 -44.30
CA ALA A 93 -3.12 23.67 -44.27
C ALA A 93 -3.30 24.57 -43.04
N VAL A 94 -2.18 24.90 -42.40
CA VAL A 94 -2.06 26.03 -41.48
C VAL A 94 -1.23 27.11 -42.17
N ASP A 95 -1.86 28.22 -42.53
CA ASP A 95 -1.18 29.36 -43.14
C ASP A 95 -0.22 30.04 -42.14
N LEU A 96 0.99 30.36 -42.60
CA LEU A 96 2.02 31.04 -41.83
C LEU A 96 1.97 32.56 -42.11
N PRO A 97 1.66 33.41 -41.13
CA PRO A 97 1.54 34.85 -41.34
C PRO A 97 2.87 35.49 -41.77
N ALA A 98 2.78 36.51 -42.63
CA ALA A 98 3.92 37.32 -43.07
C ALA A 98 4.46 38.23 -41.94
N GLY A 99 5.75 38.54 -41.99
CA GLY A 99 6.48 39.42 -41.06
C GLY A 99 7.86 38.87 -40.70
N ALA A 100 8.65 39.68 -39.98
CA ALA A 100 9.94 39.26 -39.45
C ALA A 100 9.79 38.63 -38.06
N GLN A 101 10.63 37.65 -37.75
CA GLN A 101 10.75 36.93 -36.47
C GLN A 101 9.42 36.36 -35.95
N ARG A 102 8.62 35.81 -36.87
CA ARG A 102 7.33 35.21 -36.56
C ARG A 102 7.51 33.88 -35.82
N ARG A 103 6.77 33.71 -34.73
CA ARG A 103 6.68 32.47 -33.96
C ARG A 103 5.29 31.88 -34.06
N VAL A 104 5.21 30.71 -34.69
CA VAL A 104 3.96 29.95 -34.86
C VAL A 104 4.12 28.60 -34.19
N GLU A 105 3.16 28.25 -33.35
CA GLU A 105 3.05 26.93 -32.73
C GLU A 105 1.81 26.23 -33.29
N VAL A 106 1.98 25.00 -33.76
CA VAL A 106 0.88 24.17 -34.28
C VAL A 106 0.83 22.86 -33.52
N ALA A 107 -0.25 22.59 -32.79
CA ALA A 107 -0.49 21.33 -32.11
C ALA A 107 -1.42 20.44 -32.93
N TYR A 108 -0.93 19.26 -33.34
CA TYR A 108 -1.70 18.20 -33.95
C TYR A 108 -2.06 17.16 -32.90
N GLU A 109 -3.35 17.02 -32.63
CA GLU A 109 -3.90 16.06 -31.69
C GLU A 109 -4.67 14.99 -32.45
N HIS A 110 -4.26 13.74 -32.32
CA HIS A 110 -4.99 12.64 -32.92
C HIS A 110 -4.82 11.39 -32.05
N ALA A 111 -5.39 11.47 -30.85
CA ALA A 111 -5.47 10.32 -29.97
C ALA A 111 -6.18 9.18 -30.70
N ILE A 112 -5.81 7.94 -30.40
CA ILE A 112 -6.48 6.76 -30.96
C ILE A 112 -8.00 6.90 -30.77
N GLY A 113 -8.74 6.60 -31.84
CA GLY A 113 -10.19 6.73 -31.96
C GLY A 113 -10.81 8.10 -31.66
N GLN A 114 -10.07 9.20 -31.58
CA GLN A 114 -10.64 10.55 -31.56
C GLN A 114 -10.55 11.17 -32.96
N ALA A 115 -11.34 12.19 -33.25
CA ALA A 115 -11.10 13.02 -34.42
C ALA A 115 -9.75 13.73 -34.27
N ALA A 116 -9.03 13.91 -35.38
CA ALA A 116 -7.87 14.77 -35.39
C ALA A 116 -8.30 16.23 -35.18
N ARG A 117 -7.50 16.97 -34.42
CA ARG A 117 -7.69 18.40 -34.18
C ARG A 117 -6.37 19.13 -34.33
N VAL A 118 -6.42 20.31 -34.95
CA VAL A 118 -5.24 21.18 -35.13
C VAL A 118 -5.48 22.50 -34.41
N ARG A 119 -4.61 22.81 -33.45
CA ARG A 119 -4.64 24.09 -32.72
C ARG A 119 -3.45 24.95 -33.10
N VAL A 120 -3.65 26.26 -33.19
CA VAL A 120 -2.62 27.18 -33.69
C VAL A 120 -2.46 28.36 -32.74
N TRP A 121 -1.21 28.69 -32.42
CA TRP A 121 -0.84 29.88 -31.68
C TRP A 121 0.08 30.77 -32.50
N HIS A 122 -0.19 32.07 -32.48
CA HIS A 122 0.68 33.10 -33.02
C HIS A 122 1.26 33.91 -31.86
N GLU A 123 2.60 34.00 -31.79
CA GLU A 123 3.29 34.72 -30.72
C GLU A 123 2.83 34.32 -29.31
N GLY A 124 2.54 33.02 -29.12
CA GLY A 124 2.06 32.46 -27.85
C GLY A 124 0.56 32.64 -27.57
N LYS A 125 -0.19 33.36 -28.41
CA LYS A 125 -1.65 33.52 -28.28
C LYS A 125 -2.39 32.49 -29.13
N LEU A 126 -3.34 31.78 -28.53
CA LEU A 126 -4.20 30.83 -29.23
C LEU A 126 -5.08 31.60 -30.21
N VAL A 127 -4.93 31.31 -31.50
CA VAL A 127 -5.71 31.95 -32.58
C VAL A 127 -6.68 30.96 -33.24
N ASN A 128 -6.46 29.66 -33.06
CA ASN A 128 -7.37 28.61 -33.50
C ASN A 128 -7.43 27.50 -32.43
N GLU A 129 -8.59 27.32 -31.81
CA GLU A 129 -8.84 26.28 -30.80
C GLU A 129 -9.01 24.87 -31.39
N GLY A 130 -9.08 24.78 -32.72
CA GLY A 130 -9.16 23.57 -33.51
C GLY A 130 -10.57 22.99 -33.61
N GLU A 131 -11.02 22.75 -34.83
CA GLU A 131 -12.21 21.96 -35.12
C GLU A 131 -11.81 20.51 -35.45
N ASP A 132 -12.76 19.59 -35.31
CA ASP A 132 -12.56 18.19 -35.66
C ASP A 132 -12.40 18.07 -37.18
N LEU A 133 -11.26 17.51 -37.64
CA LEU A 133 -10.96 17.41 -39.06
C LEU A 133 -11.86 16.36 -39.74
N GLU A 134 -12.49 16.74 -40.85
CA GLU A 134 -13.36 15.82 -41.59
C GLU A 134 -12.59 14.60 -42.12
N GLY A 135 -13.18 13.41 -41.99
CA GLY A 135 -12.55 12.15 -42.40
C GLY A 135 -11.37 11.70 -41.53
N SER A 136 -11.13 12.37 -40.39
CA SER A 136 -10.07 12.01 -39.43
C SER A 136 -10.48 10.98 -38.40
N VAL A 137 -11.77 10.81 -38.14
CA VAL A 137 -12.26 9.71 -37.32
C VAL A 137 -12.10 8.43 -38.14
N PRO A 138 -11.48 7.36 -37.59
CA PRO A 138 -11.40 6.09 -38.29
C PRO A 138 -12.78 5.67 -38.78
N ALA A 139 -12.82 4.95 -39.91
CA ALA A 139 -13.88 3.97 -40.11
C ALA A 139 -13.87 3.08 -38.88
N GLY A 140 -14.70 3.36 -37.89
CA GLY A 140 -15.03 2.32 -36.94
C GLY A 140 -15.52 1.17 -37.80
N LYS A 141 -14.97 -0.03 -37.63
CA LYS A 141 -15.73 -1.24 -37.94
C LYS A 141 -16.93 -1.22 -37.00
N ILE A 142 -17.91 -0.37 -37.29
CA ILE A 142 -19.25 -0.52 -36.80
C ILE A 142 -19.70 -1.79 -37.52
N SER A 143 -19.90 -2.86 -36.76
CA SER A 143 -20.42 -4.10 -37.32
C SER A 143 -21.63 -3.81 -38.21
N ASP A 144 -21.74 -4.50 -39.35
CA ASP A 144 -22.92 -4.45 -40.23
C ASP A 144 -24.22 -4.83 -39.49
N THR A 145 -24.12 -5.38 -38.28
CA THR A 145 -25.23 -5.75 -37.39
C THR A 145 -25.62 -4.68 -36.37
N ALA A 146 -24.86 -3.59 -36.24
CA ALA A 146 -25.13 -2.54 -35.26
C ALA A 146 -26.33 -1.66 -35.68
N VAL A 147 -27.22 -1.36 -34.73
CA VAL A 147 -28.35 -0.44 -34.97
C VAL A 147 -28.08 0.89 -34.31
N LEU A 148 -28.19 1.97 -35.08
CA LEU A 148 -27.96 3.34 -34.64
C LEU A 148 -29.29 4.10 -34.59
N SER A 149 -29.53 4.85 -33.51
CA SER A 149 -30.68 5.77 -33.43
C SER A 149 -30.43 7.03 -34.27
N SER A 150 -31.51 7.74 -34.61
CA SER A 150 -31.37 9.13 -35.06
C SER A 150 -30.84 10.00 -33.91
N ALA A 151 -30.26 11.17 -34.24
CA ALA A 151 -29.86 12.15 -33.24
C ALA A 151 -31.07 12.75 -32.48
N ALA A 152 -32.27 12.72 -33.07
CA ALA A 152 -33.51 13.14 -32.40
C ALA A 152 -33.92 12.12 -31.34
N ASP A 153 -33.99 10.83 -31.70
CA ASP A 153 -34.36 9.76 -30.77
C ASP A 153 -33.35 9.62 -29.62
N ALA A 154 -32.06 9.82 -29.91
CA ALA A 154 -31.04 9.87 -28.87
C ALA A 154 -31.32 10.98 -27.84
N ARG A 155 -31.87 12.13 -28.25
CA ARG A 155 -32.14 13.29 -27.37
C ARG A 155 -33.50 13.24 -26.68
N GLU A 156 -34.46 12.50 -27.22
CA GLU A 156 -35.84 12.51 -26.71
C GLU A 156 -36.28 11.18 -26.06
N ILE A 157 -35.79 10.06 -26.58
CA ILE A 157 -36.21 8.72 -26.16
C ILE A 157 -35.15 8.10 -25.24
N PHE A 158 -33.90 7.99 -25.71
CA PHE A 158 -32.84 7.25 -25.01
C PHE A 158 -32.07 8.10 -24.02
N ARG A 159 -32.77 8.63 -23.01
CA ARG A 159 -32.20 9.57 -22.01
C ARG A 159 -31.66 8.85 -20.78
N PHE A 160 -30.34 8.83 -20.62
CA PHE A 160 -29.67 8.21 -19.46
C PHE A 160 -29.45 9.20 -18.30
N ASP A 161 -29.78 10.47 -18.50
CA ASP A 161 -29.61 11.57 -17.54
C ASP A 161 -30.83 11.83 -16.64
N ARG A 162 -31.81 10.94 -16.70
CA ARG A 162 -33.07 10.97 -15.93
C ARG A 162 -33.47 9.55 -15.54
N ASP A 163 -34.65 9.40 -14.96
CA ASP A 163 -35.17 8.07 -14.62
C ASP A 163 -35.52 7.31 -15.89
N PHE A 164 -35.06 6.06 -15.99
CA PHE A 164 -35.35 5.18 -17.11
C PHE A 164 -35.26 3.72 -16.69
N THR A 165 -35.84 2.84 -17.51
CA THR A 165 -35.58 1.40 -17.44
C THR A 165 -35.35 0.88 -18.85
N VAL A 166 -34.31 0.07 -19.04
CA VAL A 166 -34.03 -0.59 -20.32
C VAL A 166 -33.83 -2.07 -20.12
N MET A 167 -34.44 -2.87 -20.98
CA MET A 167 -34.37 -4.33 -21.00
C MET A 167 -33.78 -4.82 -22.32
N VAL A 168 -32.91 -5.83 -22.23
CA VAL A 168 -32.26 -6.47 -23.38
C VAL A 168 -32.36 -7.99 -23.26
N LYS A 169 -32.90 -8.65 -24.29
CA LYS A 169 -32.83 -10.11 -24.47
C LYS A 169 -31.69 -10.48 -25.40
N PHE A 170 -30.78 -11.34 -24.96
CA PHE A 170 -29.60 -11.69 -25.74
C PHE A 170 -29.13 -13.14 -25.51
N ARG A 171 -28.29 -13.64 -26.43
CA ARG A 171 -27.60 -14.93 -26.35
C ARG A 171 -26.18 -14.79 -26.87
N THR A 172 -25.18 -15.28 -26.14
CA THR A 172 -23.78 -15.20 -26.56
C THR A 172 -22.88 -16.22 -25.86
N LYS A 173 -21.76 -16.58 -26.48
CA LYS A 173 -20.60 -17.23 -25.84
C LYS A 173 -19.41 -16.26 -25.61
N GLY A 174 -19.48 -15.08 -26.21
CA GLY A 174 -18.45 -14.05 -26.21
C GLY A 174 -18.79 -12.86 -25.32
N ASN A 175 -18.26 -11.69 -25.69
CA ASN A 175 -18.40 -10.43 -24.96
C ASN A 175 -18.91 -9.34 -25.90
N GLY A 176 -19.16 -8.15 -25.35
CA GLY A 176 -19.40 -6.96 -26.16
C GLY A 176 -20.64 -6.16 -25.74
N PRO A 177 -20.93 -5.06 -26.45
CA PRO A 177 -21.99 -4.11 -26.12
C PRO A 177 -23.38 -4.66 -26.42
N LEU A 178 -24.25 -4.60 -25.42
CA LEU A 178 -25.68 -4.76 -25.64
C LEU A 178 -26.27 -3.44 -26.14
N LEU A 179 -25.98 -2.35 -25.43
CA LEU A 179 -26.46 -1.00 -25.72
C LEU A 179 -25.38 0.03 -25.40
N ALA A 180 -25.29 1.10 -26.17
CA ALA A 180 -24.45 2.24 -25.81
C ALA A 180 -25.12 3.57 -26.15
N LYS A 181 -24.87 4.61 -25.35
CA LYS A 181 -25.04 6.01 -25.71
C LYS A 181 -23.67 6.67 -25.74
N ALA A 182 -23.08 6.71 -26.91
CA ALA A 182 -21.68 7.09 -27.14
C ALA A 182 -21.52 7.79 -28.51
N PRO A 183 -20.36 8.40 -28.82
CA PRO A 183 -20.08 8.96 -30.14
C PRO A 183 -20.30 7.93 -31.24
N VAL A 184 -20.70 8.35 -32.44
CA VAL A 184 -21.05 7.45 -33.56
C VAL A 184 -19.96 6.41 -33.84
N SER A 185 -18.71 6.86 -33.87
CA SER A 185 -17.51 6.05 -33.98
C SER A 185 -16.43 6.65 -33.07
N GLY A 186 -15.32 5.92 -32.90
CA GLY A 186 -14.21 6.38 -32.08
C GLY A 186 -14.14 5.76 -30.69
N ASN A 187 -13.25 6.29 -29.86
CA ASN A 187 -12.96 5.79 -28.53
C ASN A 187 -14.07 6.12 -27.54
N TRP A 188 -14.03 5.46 -26.39
CA TRP A 188 -14.84 5.81 -25.24
C TRP A 188 -14.62 7.29 -24.92
N VAL A 189 -15.64 7.98 -24.44
CA VAL A 189 -15.56 9.41 -24.05
C VAL A 189 -16.35 9.69 -22.77
N GLU A 190 -16.05 10.81 -22.12
CA GLU A 190 -16.71 11.21 -20.87
C GLU A 190 -18.22 11.17 -21.03
N ASN A 191 -18.91 10.64 -20.01
CA ASN A 191 -20.35 10.46 -20.00
C ASN A 191 -20.89 9.56 -21.13
N GLY A 192 -20.05 8.80 -21.84
CA GLY A 192 -20.48 7.65 -22.62
C GLY A 192 -21.23 6.67 -21.70
N LYS A 193 -22.36 6.12 -22.13
CA LYS A 193 -23.15 5.16 -21.32
C LYS A 193 -23.15 3.83 -22.03
N MET A 194 -22.77 2.73 -21.41
CA MET A 194 -22.77 1.44 -22.12
C MET A 194 -23.15 0.32 -21.20
N LEU A 195 -24.14 -0.46 -21.64
CA LEU A 195 -24.50 -1.75 -21.08
C LEU A 195 -23.86 -2.83 -21.97
N PHE A 196 -22.96 -3.64 -21.43
CA PHE A 196 -22.17 -4.61 -22.20
C PHE A 196 -21.77 -5.82 -21.38
N LEU A 197 -21.21 -6.83 -22.03
CA LEU A 197 -20.54 -7.94 -21.36
C LEU A 197 -19.03 -7.75 -21.35
N ARG A 198 -18.42 -7.89 -20.17
CA ARG A 198 -16.98 -7.94 -19.95
C ARG A 198 -16.65 -9.20 -19.17
N GLU A 199 -15.80 -10.06 -19.74
CA GLU A 199 -15.52 -11.39 -19.19
C GLU A 199 -16.80 -12.19 -18.87
N GLY A 200 -17.81 -12.07 -19.72
CA GLY A 200 -19.10 -12.72 -19.59
C GLY A 200 -20.05 -12.08 -18.58
N LYS A 201 -19.63 -11.07 -17.81
CA LYS A 201 -20.47 -10.37 -16.83
C LYS A 201 -21.11 -9.12 -17.42
N LEU A 202 -22.33 -8.81 -17.02
CA LEU A 202 -23.05 -7.60 -17.42
C LEU A 202 -22.48 -6.37 -16.72
N VAL A 203 -22.07 -5.38 -17.48
CA VAL A 203 -21.47 -4.12 -16.99
C VAL A 203 -22.28 -2.95 -17.52
N TYR A 204 -22.61 -2.00 -16.64
CA TYR A 204 -23.04 -0.66 -17.03
C TYR A 204 -21.95 0.35 -16.68
N ASP A 205 -21.27 0.86 -17.69
CA ASP A 205 -20.23 1.89 -17.58
C ASP A 205 -20.79 3.26 -17.92
N VAL A 206 -20.43 4.23 -17.09
CA VAL A 206 -20.55 5.65 -17.36
C VAL A 206 -19.14 6.20 -17.51
N GLY A 207 -18.79 6.59 -18.73
CA GLY A 207 -17.46 7.03 -19.08
C GLY A 207 -16.94 8.09 -18.12
N TRP A 208 -15.72 7.86 -17.62
CA TRP A 208 -14.99 8.69 -16.66
C TRP A 208 -15.65 8.86 -15.30
N HIS A 209 -16.82 8.24 -15.07
CA HIS A 209 -17.50 8.23 -13.78
C HIS A 209 -17.32 6.89 -13.05
N GLY A 210 -17.36 5.78 -13.78
CA GLY A 210 -17.16 4.42 -13.26
C GLY A 210 -18.11 3.43 -13.89
N ASP A 211 -18.05 2.18 -13.43
CA ASP A 211 -18.96 1.12 -13.83
C ASP A 211 -19.67 0.44 -12.65
N ILE A 212 -20.75 -0.26 -12.96
CA ILE A 212 -21.36 -1.29 -12.12
C ILE A 212 -21.35 -2.60 -12.90
N GLU A 213 -21.00 -3.71 -12.25
CA GLU A 213 -20.78 -5.01 -12.91
C GLU A 213 -21.55 -6.09 -12.16
N SER A 214 -22.15 -7.04 -12.88
CA SER A 214 -22.85 -8.19 -12.33
C SER A 214 -21.90 -9.26 -11.83
N ASP A 215 -22.34 -10.06 -10.84
CA ASP A 215 -21.59 -11.23 -10.40
C ASP A 215 -21.74 -12.40 -11.37
N LYS A 216 -22.95 -12.56 -11.93
CA LYS A 216 -23.28 -13.64 -12.85
C LYS A 216 -22.60 -13.48 -14.22
N ARG A 217 -21.94 -14.55 -14.68
CA ARG A 217 -21.55 -14.71 -16.09
C ARG A 217 -22.74 -15.20 -16.91
N VAL A 218 -22.97 -14.55 -18.05
CA VAL A 218 -24.11 -14.74 -18.96
C VAL A 218 -23.68 -14.92 -20.41
N ASN A 219 -22.45 -15.40 -20.60
CA ASN A 219 -21.91 -15.80 -21.90
C ASN A 219 -21.84 -17.33 -22.05
N ASP A 220 -22.84 -18.05 -21.56
CA ASP A 220 -22.88 -19.52 -21.56
C ASP A 220 -23.54 -20.12 -22.83
N GLY A 221 -23.92 -19.27 -23.78
CA GLY A 221 -24.63 -19.64 -25.00
C GLY A 221 -26.15 -19.82 -24.84
N LYS A 222 -26.73 -19.52 -23.67
CA LYS A 222 -28.19 -19.56 -23.42
C LYS A 222 -28.83 -18.18 -23.54
N ASP A 223 -30.16 -18.16 -23.52
CA ASP A 223 -30.94 -16.91 -23.51
C ASP A 223 -30.92 -16.25 -22.13
N HIS A 224 -30.61 -14.96 -22.11
CA HIS A 224 -30.57 -14.13 -20.91
C HIS A 224 -31.38 -12.84 -21.07
N VAL A 225 -31.87 -12.31 -19.95
CA VAL A 225 -32.55 -11.01 -19.89
C VAL A 225 -31.85 -10.07 -18.92
N ALA A 226 -31.20 -9.05 -19.48
CA ALA A 226 -30.59 -7.95 -18.72
C ALA A 226 -31.57 -6.79 -18.57
N VAL A 227 -31.65 -6.19 -17.38
CA VAL A 227 -32.37 -4.93 -17.14
C VAL A 227 -31.45 -3.94 -16.41
N LEU A 228 -31.35 -2.73 -16.96
CA LEU A 228 -30.73 -1.58 -16.31
C LEU A 228 -31.82 -0.58 -15.93
N GLN A 229 -31.90 -0.25 -14.65
CA GLN A 229 -32.82 0.75 -14.11
C GLN A 229 -32.03 1.93 -13.56
N MET A 230 -32.44 3.16 -13.90
CA MET A 230 -32.03 4.38 -13.24
C MET A 230 -33.22 4.97 -12.50
N ASP A 231 -33.10 5.08 -11.18
CA ASP A 231 -34.14 5.57 -10.26
C ASP A 231 -33.54 6.70 -9.41
N GLY A 232 -33.92 7.94 -9.72
CA GLY A 232 -33.25 9.13 -9.25
C GLY A 232 -31.80 9.14 -9.71
N LYS A 233 -30.87 8.92 -8.79
CA LYS A 233 -29.43 8.80 -9.08
C LYS A 233 -28.89 7.39 -8.85
N THR A 234 -29.76 6.41 -8.62
CA THR A 234 -29.35 5.03 -8.34
C THR A 234 -29.44 4.21 -9.61
N ALA A 235 -28.31 3.68 -10.07
CA ALA A 235 -28.28 2.69 -11.15
C ALA A 235 -28.37 1.28 -10.56
N ARG A 236 -29.17 0.40 -11.15
CA ARG A 236 -29.34 -1.00 -10.75
C ARG A 236 -29.30 -1.93 -11.95
N LEU A 237 -28.52 -3.01 -11.85
CA LEU A 237 -28.45 -4.09 -12.83
C LEU A 237 -29.23 -5.31 -12.34
N PHE A 238 -29.99 -5.91 -13.26
CA PHE A 238 -30.67 -7.16 -13.03
C PHE A 238 -30.41 -8.13 -14.19
N VAL A 239 -30.29 -9.40 -13.85
CA VAL A 239 -30.09 -10.50 -14.80
C VAL A 239 -30.95 -11.67 -14.37
N ASP A 240 -31.78 -12.20 -15.29
CA ASP A 240 -32.63 -13.37 -15.09
C ASP A 240 -33.45 -13.37 -13.77
N GLY A 241 -33.97 -12.20 -13.39
CA GLY A 241 -34.82 -12.00 -12.22
C GLY A 241 -34.09 -11.64 -10.92
N ARG A 242 -32.76 -11.64 -10.91
CA ARG A 242 -31.92 -11.29 -9.75
C ARG A 242 -31.31 -9.89 -9.93
N MET A 243 -31.22 -9.13 -8.83
CA MET A 243 -30.43 -7.90 -8.80
C MET A 243 -28.96 -8.26 -8.65
N GLU A 244 -28.14 -7.81 -9.59
CA GLU A 244 -26.73 -8.18 -9.68
C GLU A 244 -25.79 -7.07 -9.21
N ALA A 245 -26.18 -5.80 -9.36
CA ALA A 245 -25.38 -4.67 -8.88
C ALA A 245 -26.22 -3.42 -8.68
N ALA A 246 -25.76 -2.52 -7.81
CA ALA A 246 -26.32 -1.18 -7.66
C ALA A 246 -25.26 -0.16 -7.24
N ASN A 247 -25.42 1.09 -7.65
CA ASN A 247 -24.58 2.19 -7.19
C ASN A 247 -25.41 3.48 -7.01
N ARG A 248 -25.21 4.17 -5.88
CA ARG A 248 -25.84 5.45 -5.56
C ARG A 248 -25.02 6.58 -6.19
N GLU A 249 -25.66 7.68 -6.59
CA GLU A 249 -24.99 8.81 -7.27
C GLU A 249 -24.35 8.45 -8.64
N PHE A 250 -24.98 7.53 -9.37
CA PHE A 250 -24.47 6.97 -10.62
C PHE A 250 -25.06 7.56 -11.91
N ARG A 251 -25.86 8.63 -11.79
CA ARG A 251 -26.43 9.37 -12.93
C ARG A 251 -25.46 10.45 -13.42
N ARG A 252 -25.34 10.59 -14.73
CA ARG A 252 -24.59 11.68 -15.38
C ARG A 252 -25.37 12.29 -16.54
N PRO A 253 -25.14 13.57 -16.86
CA PRO A 253 -25.73 14.20 -18.04
C PRO A 253 -25.47 13.40 -19.32
N ASP A 254 -26.37 13.52 -20.28
CA ASP A 254 -26.16 13.02 -21.63
C ASP A 254 -25.34 14.03 -22.44
N VAL A 255 -24.48 13.52 -23.30
CA VAL A 255 -23.70 14.35 -24.23
C VAL A 255 -24.49 14.48 -25.53
N ALA A 256 -24.66 15.72 -26.01
CA ALA A 256 -25.52 16.03 -27.15
C ALA A 256 -25.11 15.32 -28.46
N SER A 257 -23.82 15.06 -28.66
CA SER A 257 -23.28 14.37 -29.83
C SER A 257 -23.36 12.84 -29.74
N HIS A 258 -23.74 12.26 -28.60
CA HIS A 258 -23.84 10.81 -28.46
C HIS A 258 -25.13 10.29 -29.07
N ILE A 259 -25.01 9.19 -29.81
CA ILE A 259 -26.16 8.45 -30.35
C ILE A 259 -26.41 7.18 -29.53
N PHE A 260 -27.64 6.69 -29.55
CA PHE A 260 -27.95 5.39 -28.99
C PHE A 260 -27.63 4.29 -30.00
N LYS A 261 -27.00 3.22 -29.53
CA LYS A 261 -26.53 2.09 -30.32
C LYS A 261 -27.02 0.79 -29.69
N ILE A 262 -27.42 -0.17 -30.52
CA ILE A 262 -27.68 -1.55 -30.12
C ILE A 262 -26.61 -2.42 -30.78
N GLY A 263 -25.96 -3.27 -30.00
CA GLY A 263 -24.94 -4.20 -30.50
C GLY A 263 -23.59 -3.56 -30.85
N ALA A 264 -23.37 -2.28 -30.53
CA ALA A 264 -22.10 -1.58 -30.77
C ALA A 264 -21.73 -0.60 -29.65
N GLY A 265 -20.43 -0.53 -29.36
CA GLY A 265 -19.83 0.30 -28.32
C GLY A 265 -18.94 1.37 -28.94
N ALA A 266 -17.88 1.73 -28.23
CA ALA A 266 -16.74 2.45 -28.79
C ALA A 266 -15.71 1.46 -29.37
N ALA A 267 -14.83 1.95 -30.25
CA ALA A 267 -13.84 1.12 -30.93
C ALA A 267 -12.81 0.51 -29.95
N ASP A 268 -12.45 1.24 -28.89
CA ASP A 268 -11.53 0.82 -27.82
C ASP A 268 -12.24 0.24 -26.59
N PHE A 269 -13.57 0.31 -26.54
CA PHE A 269 -14.34 -0.05 -25.36
C PHE A 269 -15.69 -0.66 -25.74
N GLY A 270 -15.86 -1.94 -25.42
CA GLY A 270 -17.02 -2.74 -25.80
C GLY A 270 -16.85 -3.40 -27.16
N GLY A 271 -16.39 -2.67 -28.19
CA GLY A 271 -16.25 -3.23 -29.54
C GLY A 271 -17.61 -3.51 -30.21
N SER A 272 -17.76 -4.68 -30.82
CA SER A 272 -19.01 -5.13 -31.46
C SER A 272 -19.60 -6.32 -30.71
N TRP A 273 -20.92 -6.43 -30.73
CA TRP A 273 -21.62 -7.56 -30.10
C TRP A 273 -21.29 -8.87 -30.80
N ASP A 274 -20.76 -9.82 -30.05
CA ASP A 274 -20.58 -11.20 -30.46
C ASP A 274 -21.77 -12.02 -29.94
N GLY A 275 -22.82 -12.23 -30.73
CA GLY A 275 -24.00 -12.98 -30.32
C GLY A 275 -25.29 -12.49 -30.99
N THR A 276 -26.44 -12.83 -30.42
CA THR A 276 -27.76 -12.35 -30.88
C THR A 276 -28.41 -11.45 -29.84
N ILE A 277 -29.04 -10.36 -30.28
CA ILE A 277 -29.93 -9.52 -29.46
C ILE A 277 -31.33 -9.68 -30.03
N ALA A 278 -32.23 -10.29 -29.26
CA ALA A 278 -33.57 -10.65 -29.73
C ALA A 278 -34.60 -9.53 -29.51
N ASN A 279 -34.41 -8.68 -28.49
CA ASN A 279 -35.32 -7.59 -28.17
C ASN A 279 -34.64 -6.54 -27.29
N VAL A 280 -34.94 -5.26 -27.55
CA VAL A 280 -34.60 -4.13 -26.67
C VAL A 280 -35.87 -3.35 -26.37
N ARG A 281 -36.21 -3.17 -25.08
CA ARG A 281 -37.36 -2.37 -24.65
C ARG A 281 -36.89 -1.24 -23.72
N TRP A 282 -37.44 -0.04 -23.88
CA TRP A 282 -37.09 1.15 -23.11
C TRP A 282 -38.32 1.82 -22.51
N TRP A 283 -38.20 2.29 -21.28
CA TRP A 283 -39.18 3.12 -20.58
C TRP A 283 -38.53 4.43 -20.13
N LYS A 284 -39.21 5.56 -20.35
CA LYS A 284 -38.80 6.92 -19.94
C LYS A 284 -39.00 7.18 -18.44
N ARG A 285 -39.22 6.13 -17.65
CA ARG A 285 -39.42 6.16 -16.20
C ARG A 285 -38.68 4.99 -15.53
N ALA A 286 -38.38 5.13 -14.25
CA ALA A 286 -38.02 4.00 -13.40
C ALA A 286 -39.26 3.13 -13.17
N LEU A 287 -39.21 1.86 -13.58
CA LEU A 287 -40.25 0.89 -13.20
C LEU A 287 -40.10 0.53 -11.72
N SER A 288 -41.14 0.02 -11.06
CA SER A 288 -41.01 -0.50 -9.70
C SER A 288 -40.06 -1.71 -9.65
N LEU A 289 -39.45 -2.00 -8.50
CA LEU A 289 -38.58 -3.18 -8.36
C LEU A 289 -39.30 -4.51 -8.67
N ALA A 290 -40.63 -4.57 -8.43
CA ALA A 290 -41.45 -5.72 -8.79
C ALA A 290 -41.57 -5.88 -10.32
N GLU A 291 -41.86 -4.79 -11.04
CA GLU A 291 -41.88 -4.76 -12.51
C GLU A 291 -40.50 -5.11 -13.10
N VAL A 292 -39.41 -4.56 -12.54
CA VAL A 292 -38.04 -4.86 -13.01
C VAL A 292 -37.66 -6.32 -12.80
N LYS A 293 -38.01 -6.91 -11.65
CA LYS A 293 -37.81 -8.35 -11.39
C LYS A 293 -38.65 -9.21 -12.33
N ALA A 294 -39.88 -8.80 -12.66
CA ALA A 294 -40.73 -9.50 -13.62
C ALA A 294 -40.15 -9.43 -15.04
N LEU A 295 -39.72 -8.25 -15.50
CA LEU A 295 -39.02 -8.06 -16.78
C LEU A 295 -37.78 -8.94 -16.88
N SER A 296 -36.89 -8.85 -15.88
CA SER A 296 -35.64 -9.60 -15.88
C SER A 296 -35.87 -11.11 -15.74
N GLY A 297 -36.93 -11.55 -15.08
CA GLY A 297 -37.30 -12.96 -14.98
C GLY A 297 -37.99 -13.55 -16.22
N GLY A 298 -37.99 -12.85 -17.36
CA GLY A 298 -38.60 -13.33 -18.61
C GLY A 298 -40.13 -13.29 -18.64
N ARG A 299 -40.77 -12.53 -17.73
CA ARG A 299 -42.21 -12.30 -17.70
C ARG A 299 -42.54 -10.91 -18.26
N GLU A 300 -41.89 -10.50 -19.35
CA GLU A 300 -41.99 -9.12 -19.81
C GLU A 300 -43.37 -8.71 -20.35
N ASP A 301 -44.24 -9.67 -20.65
CA ASP A 301 -45.63 -9.43 -21.04
C ASP A 301 -46.54 -9.10 -19.84
N THR A 302 -46.02 -9.23 -18.61
CA THR A 302 -46.73 -8.83 -17.37
C THR A 302 -46.46 -7.39 -16.96
N VAL A 303 -45.65 -6.65 -17.73
CA VAL A 303 -45.21 -5.29 -17.42
C VAL A 303 -45.75 -4.33 -18.48
N ASN A 304 -46.10 -3.11 -18.04
CA ASN A 304 -46.73 -2.09 -18.89
C ASN A 304 -45.92 -1.77 -20.17
N THR A 305 -46.61 -1.33 -21.22
CA THR A 305 -46.11 -0.98 -22.55
C THR A 305 -44.85 -0.11 -22.49
N PRO A 306 -43.77 -0.48 -23.22
CA PRO A 306 -42.55 0.33 -23.33
C PRO A 306 -42.73 1.55 -24.24
N ASP A 307 -41.97 2.61 -23.97
CA ASP A 307 -41.87 3.81 -24.82
C ASP A 307 -41.15 3.53 -26.15
N TYR A 308 -40.31 2.49 -26.18
CA TYR A 308 -39.63 2.03 -27.39
C TYR A 308 -39.41 0.52 -27.32
N ASN A 309 -39.67 -0.17 -28.45
CA ASN A 309 -39.58 -1.63 -28.56
C ASN A 309 -38.94 -2.01 -29.90
N TRP A 310 -37.68 -2.47 -29.85
CA TRP A 310 -36.92 -2.87 -31.03
C TRP A 310 -36.76 -4.38 -31.13
N LYS A 311 -36.90 -4.92 -32.35
CA LYS A 311 -36.65 -6.31 -32.74
C LYS A 311 -35.85 -6.35 -34.06
N PRO A 312 -35.06 -7.40 -34.33
CA PRO A 312 -34.33 -7.54 -35.60
C PRO A 312 -35.25 -7.44 -36.83
N GLY A 313 -34.89 -6.64 -37.84
CA GLY A 313 -35.62 -6.53 -39.13
C GLY A 313 -35.98 -5.12 -39.66
N GLY A 314 -35.63 -4.04 -38.96
CA GLY A 314 -35.85 -2.66 -39.42
C GLY A 314 -34.62 -2.06 -40.12
N LYS A 315 -34.77 -1.52 -41.34
CA LYS A 315 -33.67 -0.87 -42.10
C LYS A 315 -33.28 0.49 -41.50
N VAL A 316 -31.98 0.74 -41.36
CA VAL A 316 -31.38 2.07 -41.14
C VAL A 316 -30.37 2.33 -42.28
N LYS A 317 -30.39 3.53 -42.89
CA LYS A 317 -29.52 3.91 -44.03
C LYS A 317 -28.13 4.37 -43.54
N SER A 318 -27.06 3.97 -44.21
CA SER A 318 -25.68 4.48 -44.01
C SER A 318 -25.15 5.17 -45.27
N GLY A 319 -24.25 6.16 -45.10
CA GLY A 319 -23.56 6.76 -46.23
C GLY A 319 -22.47 7.75 -45.82
N THR A 320 -21.22 7.26 -45.67
CA THR A 320 -19.96 7.93 -46.10
C THR A 320 -18.77 6.94 -45.93
N GLN A 321 -17.79 6.95 -46.83
CA GLN A 321 -16.60 6.05 -46.82
C GLN A 321 -15.37 6.73 -46.16
N PRO A 322 -14.62 6.10 -45.23
CA PRO A 322 -13.54 6.77 -44.45
C PRO A 322 -12.09 6.46 -44.90
N ARG A 323 -11.12 7.33 -44.52
CA ARG A 323 -9.66 7.24 -44.81
C ARG A 323 -8.92 6.22 -43.92
N LYS A 324 -7.79 5.64 -44.39
CA LYS A 324 -6.95 4.66 -43.65
C LYS A 324 -5.95 5.38 -42.72
N LEU A 325 -5.95 5.04 -41.43
CA LEU A 325 -5.12 5.68 -40.38
C LEU A 325 -4.12 4.67 -39.78
N GLU A 326 -2.88 5.10 -39.49
CA GLU A 326 -1.81 4.26 -38.92
C GLU A 326 -1.39 4.75 -37.52
N GLU A 327 -1.28 3.84 -36.55
CA GLU A 327 -0.88 4.18 -35.18
C GLU A 327 0.64 4.40 -35.08
N VAL A 328 1.03 5.53 -34.48
CA VAL A 328 2.43 5.93 -34.25
C VAL A 328 2.58 6.36 -32.79
N LYS A 329 3.75 6.08 -32.20
CA LYS A 329 4.09 6.48 -30.83
C LYS A 329 5.30 7.40 -30.81
N TYR A 330 5.07 8.70 -30.92
CA TYR A 330 6.12 9.71 -30.82
C TYR A 330 6.40 10.14 -29.36
N GLY A 331 5.34 10.26 -28.55
CA GLY A 331 5.41 10.58 -27.12
C GLY A 331 4.95 9.45 -26.21
N ARG A 332 4.54 9.81 -24.99
CA ARG A 332 3.90 8.87 -24.05
C ARG A 332 2.49 8.45 -24.51
N LEU A 333 1.81 9.31 -25.26
CA LEU A 333 0.46 9.11 -25.75
C LEU A 333 0.47 8.55 -27.18
N PRO A 334 -0.01 7.32 -27.42
CA PRO A 334 -0.18 6.82 -28.78
C PRO A 334 -1.26 7.61 -29.52
N GLY A 335 -1.12 7.73 -30.83
CA GLY A 335 -2.06 8.43 -31.70
C GLY A 335 -1.86 8.03 -33.15
N TYR A 336 -2.72 8.49 -34.06
CA TYR A 336 -2.50 8.23 -35.47
C TYR A 336 -1.43 9.16 -36.03
N GLY A 337 -0.50 8.59 -36.79
CA GLY A 337 0.65 9.28 -37.34
C GLY A 337 0.30 10.12 -38.57
N THR A 338 1.01 11.23 -38.75
CA THR A 338 1.00 12.00 -40.00
C THR A 338 2.37 12.60 -40.30
N ARG A 339 2.66 12.83 -41.59
CA ARG A 339 3.81 13.61 -42.04
C ARG A 339 3.54 15.09 -41.81
N ILE A 340 4.59 15.82 -41.44
CA ILE A 340 4.58 17.27 -41.37
C ILE A 340 5.25 17.78 -42.63
N ARG A 341 4.56 18.62 -43.41
CA ARG A 341 5.14 19.26 -44.62
C ARG A 341 5.12 20.78 -44.47
N LEU A 342 6.18 21.44 -44.91
CA LEU A 342 6.30 22.90 -44.93
C LEU A 342 6.58 23.36 -46.36
N GLU A 343 5.70 24.18 -46.91
CA GLU A 343 5.83 24.78 -48.23
C GLU A 343 5.90 26.30 -48.12
N ALA A 344 6.88 26.93 -48.77
CA ALA A 344 6.99 28.39 -48.82
C ALA A 344 7.68 28.86 -50.11
N GLY A 345 7.28 30.02 -50.60
CA GLY A 345 7.81 30.69 -51.79
C GLY A 345 9.04 31.58 -51.51
N LYS A 346 9.39 32.42 -52.49
CA LYS A 346 10.49 33.39 -52.36
C LYS A 346 10.21 34.40 -51.24
N GLY A 347 11.24 34.75 -50.46
CA GLY A 347 11.13 35.68 -49.35
C GLY A 347 10.72 35.05 -48.01
N PHE A 348 10.78 33.72 -47.90
CA PHE A 348 10.66 32.98 -46.64
C PHE A 348 12.06 32.63 -46.11
N GLN A 349 12.27 32.73 -44.80
CA GLN A 349 13.49 32.29 -44.12
C GLN A 349 13.12 31.55 -42.85
N LEU A 350 13.30 30.24 -42.83
CA LEU A 350 13.12 29.42 -41.64
C LEU A 350 14.38 29.50 -40.76
N HIS A 351 14.23 30.05 -39.56
CA HIS A 351 15.30 30.12 -38.54
C HIS A 351 15.30 28.89 -37.63
N SER A 352 14.14 28.35 -37.31
CA SER A 352 14.05 27.08 -36.57
C SER A 352 12.72 26.40 -36.77
N ALA A 353 12.73 25.08 -36.94
CA ALA A 353 11.55 24.24 -36.82
C ALA A 353 11.84 23.10 -35.84
N LYS A 354 11.13 23.06 -34.73
CA LYS A 354 11.26 22.00 -33.71
C LYS A 354 9.94 21.30 -33.48
N VAL A 355 9.98 20.03 -33.11
CA VAL A 355 8.79 19.24 -32.76
C VAL A 355 8.93 18.68 -31.34
N GLN A 356 7.83 18.66 -30.59
CA GLN A 356 7.78 18.10 -29.23
C GLN A 356 6.49 17.31 -29.04
N PRO A 357 6.53 16.15 -28.35
CA PRO A 357 5.31 15.40 -28.04
C PRO A 357 4.36 16.18 -27.13
N LEU A 358 3.06 16.04 -27.36
CA LEU A 358 2.02 16.50 -26.45
C LEU A 358 1.89 15.55 -25.26
N GLU A 359 1.46 16.10 -24.12
CA GLU A 359 1.20 15.40 -22.87
C GLU A 359 -0.30 15.43 -22.52
N ARG A 360 -0.69 14.73 -21.45
CA ARG A 360 -2.09 14.71 -20.97
C ARG A 360 -2.55 16.03 -20.37
N SER A 361 -1.62 16.90 -19.98
CA SER A 361 -1.93 18.15 -19.28
C SER A 361 -1.00 19.25 -19.78
N ASP A 362 -1.50 20.48 -19.85
CA ASP A 362 -0.70 21.62 -20.24
C ASP A 362 0.12 22.09 -19.03
N HIS A 363 1.40 21.73 -19.05
CA HIS A 363 2.32 21.99 -17.95
C HIS A 363 2.54 23.49 -17.74
N ALA A 364 2.57 24.28 -18.81
CA ALA A 364 2.71 25.73 -18.73
C ALA A 364 1.46 26.39 -18.15
N ALA A 365 0.27 25.94 -18.57
CA ALA A 365 -0.99 26.43 -18.02
C ALA A 365 -1.12 26.14 -16.52
N LEU A 366 -0.69 24.96 -16.05
CA LEU A 366 -0.70 24.62 -14.63
C LEU A 366 0.20 25.56 -13.81
N VAL A 367 1.38 25.89 -14.32
CA VAL A 367 2.30 26.83 -13.66
C VAL A 367 1.75 28.26 -13.71
N ARG A 368 1.22 28.71 -14.86
CA ARG A 368 0.60 30.06 -14.98
C ARG A 368 -0.65 30.21 -14.10
N GLY A 369 -1.35 29.10 -13.84
CA GLY A 369 -2.55 29.06 -12.99
C GLY A 369 -2.27 28.99 -11.49
N TRP A 370 -1.01 29.06 -11.05
CA TRP A 370 -0.68 29.07 -9.63
C TRP A 370 -1.19 30.33 -8.93
N ASN A 371 -1.88 30.12 -7.80
CA ASN A 371 -2.52 31.16 -6.99
C ASN A 371 -2.62 30.69 -5.52
N GLU A 372 -3.27 31.46 -4.65
CA GLU A 372 -3.43 31.09 -3.23
C GLU A 372 -4.16 29.75 -3.03
N GLU A 373 -5.12 29.41 -3.90
CA GLU A 373 -5.84 28.15 -3.81
C GLU A 373 -4.96 26.95 -4.18
N SER A 374 -4.17 27.04 -5.25
CA SER A 374 -3.22 25.98 -5.60
C SER A 374 -2.14 25.81 -4.54
N LEU A 375 -1.74 26.91 -3.89
CA LEU A 375 -0.82 26.88 -2.76
C LEU A 375 -1.43 26.12 -1.57
N ALA A 376 -2.69 26.40 -1.22
CA ALA A 376 -3.39 25.72 -0.14
C ALA A 376 -3.60 24.22 -0.42
N ARG A 377 -3.99 23.86 -1.66
CA ARG A 377 -4.09 22.46 -2.09
C ARG A 377 -2.73 21.77 -2.04
N GLY A 378 -1.67 22.44 -2.49
CA GLY A 378 -0.30 21.95 -2.44
C GLY A 378 0.18 21.66 -1.02
N LYS A 379 -0.12 22.56 -0.08
CA LYS A 379 0.15 22.36 1.35
C LYS A 379 -0.57 21.14 1.90
N ALA A 380 -1.84 20.95 1.54
CA ALA A 380 -2.61 19.79 1.96
C ALA A 380 -2.01 18.47 1.43
N VAL A 381 -1.65 18.42 0.14
CA VAL A 381 -0.98 17.27 -0.46
C VAL A 381 0.37 17.00 0.20
N TYR A 382 1.18 18.04 0.44
CA TYR A 382 2.47 17.92 1.13
C TYR A 382 2.31 17.33 2.54
N GLY A 383 1.33 17.83 3.31
CA GLY A 383 1.07 17.43 4.68
C GLY A 383 0.60 15.97 4.83
N GLN A 384 0.05 15.37 3.79
CA GLN A 384 -0.43 13.98 3.83
C GLN A 384 0.71 12.96 3.78
N LEU A 385 1.68 13.14 2.86
CA LEU A 385 2.67 12.11 2.57
C LEU A 385 4.12 12.61 2.45
N CYS A 386 4.33 13.88 2.06
CA CYS A 386 5.67 14.42 1.81
C CYS A 386 6.35 14.91 3.10
N ILE A 387 5.58 15.55 3.99
CA ILE A 387 6.08 16.22 5.21
C ILE A 387 6.88 15.28 6.11
N THR A 388 6.52 14.01 6.14
CA THR A 388 7.19 13.05 7.04
C THR A 388 8.61 12.78 6.59
N CYS A 389 8.84 12.60 5.30
CA CYS A 389 10.18 12.33 4.79
C CYS A 389 11.00 13.62 4.76
N HIS A 390 10.40 14.73 4.33
CA HIS A 390 11.12 15.96 4.00
C HIS A 390 11.12 17.04 5.09
N GLY A 391 10.24 16.96 6.08
CA GLY A 391 10.14 17.87 7.21
C GLY A 391 9.41 19.19 6.93
N THR A 392 9.53 20.13 7.85
CA THR A 392 9.15 21.56 7.71
C THR A 392 10.41 22.42 7.82
N LEU A 393 10.26 23.75 7.91
CA LEU A 393 11.38 24.66 8.19
C LEU A 393 11.90 24.50 9.63
N GLU A 394 11.02 24.11 10.55
CA GLU A 394 11.27 24.03 11.98
C GLU A 394 11.57 22.60 12.45
N LYS A 395 11.05 21.60 11.71
CA LYS A 395 11.13 20.20 12.11
C LYS A 395 11.71 19.35 10.98
N GLU A 396 12.84 18.71 11.24
CA GLU A 396 13.44 17.79 10.29
C GLU A 396 12.51 16.61 9.97
N GLY A 397 12.56 16.18 8.71
CA GLY A 397 11.88 14.96 8.27
C GLY A 397 12.52 13.70 8.87
N SER A 398 11.71 12.66 8.99
CA SER A 398 12.09 11.34 9.52
C SER A 398 13.10 10.57 8.68
N LEU A 399 13.30 10.94 7.39
CA LEU A 399 14.23 10.28 6.49
C LEU A 399 15.44 11.21 6.24
N PRO A 400 16.59 11.00 6.89
CA PRO A 400 17.75 11.88 6.75
C PRO A 400 18.33 11.97 5.34
N THR A 401 18.07 10.98 4.50
CA THR A 401 18.47 11.00 3.08
C THR A 401 17.47 11.73 2.18
N ALA A 402 16.28 12.09 2.68
CA ALA A 402 15.32 12.88 1.93
C ALA A 402 15.84 14.31 1.78
N LEU A 403 15.53 14.92 0.64
CA LEU A 403 15.92 16.29 0.37
C LEU A 403 15.21 17.24 1.35
N ARG A 404 15.98 17.94 2.19
CA ARG A 404 15.47 19.09 2.94
C ARG A 404 15.34 20.25 1.98
N PHE A 405 14.12 20.59 1.58
CA PHE A 405 13.93 21.55 0.49
C PHE A 405 14.51 22.95 0.82
N HIS A 406 14.51 23.35 2.09
CA HIS A 406 15.03 24.65 2.53
C HIS A 406 16.57 24.75 2.59
N GLU A 407 17.31 23.66 2.41
CA GLU A 407 18.79 23.63 2.54
C GLU A 407 19.50 22.82 1.44
N GLY A 408 18.89 21.74 0.99
CA GLY A 408 19.52 20.76 0.12
C GLY A 408 19.46 21.11 -1.37
N GLN A 409 20.30 20.42 -2.15
CA GLN A 409 20.34 20.56 -3.61
C GLN A 409 19.53 19.46 -4.32
N PHE A 410 18.71 19.85 -5.30
CA PHE A 410 17.95 18.91 -6.13
C PHE A 410 18.88 18.14 -7.07
N LYS A 411 18.81 16.81 -7.03
CA LYS A 411 19.65 15.92 -7.85
C LYS A 411 19.13 15.72 -9.27
N ASN A 412 17.82 15.78 -9.47
CA ASN A 412 17.14 15.56 -10.75
C ASN A 412 16.55 16.86 -11.29
N GLY A 413 17.24 17.99 -11.13
CA GLY A 413 16.73 19.30 -11.52
C GLY A 413 15.73 19.92 -10.54
N ASN A 414 15.70 21.25 -10.54
CA ASN A 414 14.96 22.08 -9.58
C ASN A 414 13.84 22.93 -10.25
N ASP A 415 13.65 22.81 -11.56
CA ASP A 415 12.51 23.44 -12.22
C ASP A 415 11.23 22.59 -12.06
N PRO A 416 10.04 23.23 -12.15
CA PRO A 416 8.77 22.54 -11.96
C PRO A 416 8.56 21.29 -12.82
N TYR A 417 9.05 21.25 -14.06
CA TYR A 417 8.84 20.09 -14.93
C TYR A 417 9.71 18.90 -14.51
N ARG A 418 10.98 19.15 -14.15
CA ARG A 418 11.86 18.11 -13.62
C ARG A 418 11.47 17.66 -12.21
N MET A 419 10.94 18.56 -11.38
CA MET A 419 10.30 18.19 -10.10
C MET A 419 9.08 17.30 -10.32
N PHE A 420 8.23 17.62 -11.30
CA PHE A 420 7.11 16.76 -11.72
C PHE A 420 7.59 15.38 -12.17
N GLN A 421 8.62 15.30 -13.01
CA GLN A 421 9.20 14.02 -13.43
C GLN A 421 9.71 13.20 -12.25
N THR A 422 10.25 13.85 -11.21
CA THR A 422 10.67 13.18 -9.97
C THR A 422 9.48 12.62 -9.19
N LEU A 423 8.39 13.38 -9.05
CA LEU A 423 7.15 12.88 -8.44
C LEU A 423 6.53 11.74 -9.26
N GLU A 424 6.64 11.80 -10.58
CA GLU A 424 6.09 10.82 -11.51
C GLU A 424 6.88 9.51 -11.54
N ARG A 425 8.21 9.57 -11.45
CA ARG A 425 9.09 8.42 -11.73
C ARG A 425 9.97 8.00 -10.56
N GLY A 426 10.12 8.82 -9.53
CA GLY A 426 10.90 8.56 -8.33
C GLY A 426 12.43 8.53 -8.52
N TYR A 427 12.91 8.01 -9.66
CA TYR A 427 14.31 7.90 -10.07
C TYR A 427 15.24 7.31 -8.99
N GLY A 428 14.72 6.38 -8.19
CA GLY A 428 15.46 5.76 -7.08
C GLY A 428 15.72 6.67 -5.87
N LEU A 429 15.27 7.94 -5.90
CA LEU A 429 15.40 8.89 -4.78
C LEU A 429 14.17 8.90 -3.87
N MET A 430 12.99 8.64 -4.43
CA MET A 430 11.73 8.54 -3.71
C MET A 430 10.77 7.57 -4.41
N VAL A 431 9.75 7.10 -3.69
CA VAL A 431 8.67 6.31 -4.30
C VAL A 431 7.91 7.20 -5.30
N PRO A 432 7.63 6.74 -6.54
CA PRO A 432 6.75 7.46 -7.46
C PRO A 432 5.39 7.72 -6.82
N GLN A 433 4.73 8.82 -7.20
CA GLN A 433 3.45 9.27 -6.63
C GLN A 433 2.29 9.12 -7.64
N PRO A 434 1.95 7.88 -8.09
CA PRO A 434 0.94 7.66 -9.12
C PRO A 434 -0.48 7.99 -8.66
N GLN A 435 -0.71 8.11 -7.35
CA GLN A 435 -2.00 8.45 -6.76
C GLN A 435 -2.38 9.93 -6.95
N TYR A 436 -1.41 10.80 -7.24
CA TYR A 436 -1.67 12.22 -7.48
C TYR A 436 -1.79 12.52 -8.98
N THR A 437 -2.79 13.32 -9.32
CA THR A 437 -2.94 13.88 -10.66
C THR A 437 -1.79 14.84 -10.98
N THR A 438 -1.61 15.17 -12.25
CA THR A 438 -0.61 16.11 -12.73
C THR A 438 -0.84 17.47 -12.07
N SER A 439 -2.08 17.94 -12.03
CA SER A 439 -2.43 19.18 -11.30
C SER A 439 -2.04 19.12 -9.81
N GLN A 440 -2.32 18.02 -9.10
CA GLN A 440 -1.95 17.89 -7.68
C GLN A 440 -0.44 17.86 -7.47
N LYS A 441 0.32 17.25 -8.40
CA LYS A 441 1.79 17.29 -8.40
C LYS A 441 2.29 18.72 -8.59
N TYR A 442 1.69 19.49 -9.49
CA TYR A 442 2.03 20.90 -9.67
C TYR A 442 1.61 21.77 -8.47
N ASP A 443 0.49 21.48 -7.82
CA ASP A 443 0.08 22.17 -6.58
C ASP A 443 1.13 21.95 -5.47
N VAL A 444 1.59 20.71 -5.25
CA VAL A 444 2.65 20.46 -4.24
C VAL A 444 3.97 21.11 -4.64
N ILE A 445 4.33 21.14 -5.93
CA ILE A 445 5.52 21.87 -6.41
C ILE A 445 5.39 23.37 -6.14
N HIS A 446 4.21 23.96 -6.35
CA HIS A 446 3.94 25.36 -6.02
C HIS A 446 4.22 25.62 -4.54
N TYR A 447 3.65 24.78 -3.67
CA TYR A 447 3.87 24.88 -2.23
C TYR A 447 5.34 24.72 -1.84
N LEU A 448 6.07 23.77 -2.44
CA LEU A 448 7.49 23.61 -2.17
C LEU A 448 8.30 24.87 -2.51
N ARG A 449 8.01 25.47 -3.66
CA ARG A 449 8.70 26.67 -4.14
C ARG A 449 8.44 27.86 -3.22
N GLU A 450 7.19 28.13 -2.89
CA GLU A 450 6.81 29.26 -2.05
C GLU A 450 7.24 29.06 -0.58
N ALA A 451 6.98 27.88 -0.01
CA ALA A 451 7.19 27.66 1.43
C ALA A 451 8.63 27.32 1.81
N PHE A 452 9.43 26.74 0.91
CA PHE A 452 10.78 26.26 1.24
C PHE A 452 11.90 26.90 0.41
N LEU A 453 11.66 27.26 -0.86
CA LEU A 453 12.73 27.73 -1.73
C LEU A 453 12.85 29.26 -1.75
N LYS A 454 11.72 29.96 -1.89
CA LYS A 454 11.66 31.41 -2.11
C LYS A 454 12.46 32.23 -1.09
N ASP A 455 12.32 31.92 0.19
CA ASP A 455 12.93 32.70 1.26
C ASP A 455 14.16 32.04 1.89
N ARG A 456 14.37 30.73 1.68
CA ARG A 456 15.38 29.94 2.40
C ARG A 456 16.42 29.26 1.52
N ASN A 457 16.07 28.93 0.27
CA ASN A 457 16.95 28.21 -0.65
C ASN A 457 16.86 28.78 -2.07
N GLN A 458 17.11 30.08 -2.20
CA GLN A 458 16.97 30.82 -3.46
C GLN A 458 17.85 30.27 -4.58
N GLY A 459 19.03 29.72 -4.25
CA GLY A 459 19.92 29.06 -5.21
C GLY A 459 19.32 27.79 -5.85
N GLN A 460 18.23 27.26 -5.28
CA GLN A 460 17.47 26.15 -5.86
C GLN A 460 16.12 26.61 -6.44
N LEU A 461 15.75 27.88 -6.34
CA LEU A 461 14.53 28.42 -6.94
C LEU A 461 14.77 28.76 -8.42
N SER A 462 14.33 27.90 -9.33
CA SER A 462 14.43 28.19 -10.78
C SER A 462 13.53 29.39 -11.18
N ALA A 463 14.00 30.20 -12.13
CA ALA A 463 13.19 31.26 -12.74
C ALA A 463 12.08 30.65 -13.63
N LEU A 464 10.90 31.30 -13.65
CA LEU A 464 9.73 30.89 -14.44
C LEU A 464 9.37 31.99 -15.45
N ASN A 465 10.31 32.33 -16.33
CA ASN A 465 10.07 33.30 -17.39
C ASN A 465 9.31 32.66 -18.57
N GLU A 466 8.84 33.49 -19.50
CA GLU A 466 8.12 33.00 -20.68
C GLU A 466 8.99 32.13 -21.60
N GLU A 467 10.31 32.32 -21.59
CA GLU A 467 11.25 31.42 -22.27
C GLU A 467 11.11 29.99 -21.73
N TYR A 468 11.20 29.79 -20.41
CA TYR A 468 10.99 28.49 -19.77
C TYR A 468 9.58 27.93 -20.03
N LEU A 469 8.53 28.74 -19.82
CA LEU A 469 7.15 28.29 -19.98
C LEU A 469 6.82 27.89 -21.41
N SER A 470 7.44 28.52 -22.41
CA SER A 470 7.26 28.18 -23.83
C SER A 470 7.81 26.80 -24.20
N LEU A 471 8.85 26.34 -23.50
CA LEU A 471 9.50 25.04 -23.75
C LEU A 471 8.75 23.86 -23.11
N LEU A 472 7.85 24.12 -22.17
CA LEU A 472 7.08 23.08 -21.49
C LEU A 472 6.13 22.33 -22.44
N PRO A 473 6.02 21.00 -22.33
CA PRO A 473 5.05 20.22 -23.11
C PRO A 473 3.62 20.73 -22.96
N ARG A 474 2.94 20.85 -24.10
CA ARG A 474 1.52 21.21 -24.19
C ARG A 474 0.64 20.01 -23.86
N GLY A 475 -0.51 20.30 -23.26
CA GLY A 475 -1.56 19.31 -23.03
C GLY A 475 -2.43 19.13 -24.26
N MET A 476 -2.85 17.90 -24.52
CA MET A 476 -3.91 17.61 -25.49
C MET A 476 -5.27 18.10 -24.97
N SER A 477 -6.07 18.71 -25.84
CA SER A 477 -7.48 19.02 -25.57
C SER A 477 -8.40 17.78 -25.67
N THR A 478 -8.01 16.81 -26.49
CA THR A 478 -8.74 15.57 -26.77
C THR A 478 -8.52 14.46 -25.74
N VAL A 479 -7.56 14.63 -24.81
CA VAL A 479 -7.25 13.64 -23.77
C VAL A 479 -7.29 14.34 -22.41
N GLN A 480 -8.34 14.08 -21.63
CA GLN A 480 -8.42 14.55 -20.26
C GLN A 480 -7.73 13.59 -19.28
N GLU A 481 -7.04 14.16 -18.29
CA GLU A 481 -6.52 13.41 -17.16
C GLU A 481 -7.68 12.80 -16.35
N ARG A 482 -7.74 11.45 -16.28
CA ARG A 482 -8.75 10.71 -15.52
C ARG A 482 -8.66 11.13 -14.03
N LYS A 483 -9.62 11.93 -13.56
CA LYS A 483 -9.91 12.05 -12.12
C LYS A 483 -10.65 10.77 -11.73
N GLY A 484 -9.91 9.75 -11.30
CA GLY A 484 -10.52 8.48 -10.90
C GLY A 484 -11.62 8.71 -9.85
N PRO A 485 -12.76 8.01 -9.92
CA PRO A 485 -13.74 8.05 -8.85
C PRO A 485 -13.07 7.58 -7.56
N ARG A 486 -13.17 8.39 -6.49
CA ARG A 486 -12.76 7.98 -5.15
C ARG A 486 -13.72 6.89 -4.67
N LYS A 487 -13.41 5.62 -4.95
CA LYS A 487 -13.91 4.55 -4.07
C LYS A 487 -13.44 4.89 -2.66
N ALA A 488 -14.34 4.80 -1.67
CA ALA A 488 -13.94 4.99 -0.28
C ALA A 488 -12.79 4.01 0.00
N PRO A 489 -11.71 4.43 0.70
CA PRO A 489 -10.60 3.54 1.02
C PRO A 489 -11.08 2.28 1.75
N GLN A 490 -10.39 1.16 1.55
CA GLN A 490 -10.83 -0.13 2.11
C GLN A 490 -11.02 -0.08 3.63
N TYR A 491 -10.18 0.67 4.36
CA TYR A 491 -10.31 0.83 5.80
C TYR A 491 -11.58 1.56 6.25
N VAL A 492 -12.22 2.35 5.38
CA VAL A 492 -13.53 2.98 5.63
C VAL A 492 -14.66 2.00 5.33
N LEU A 493 -14.47 1.15 4.32
CA LEU A 493 -15.47 0.17 3.90
C LEU A 493 -15.53 -1.05 4.82
N GLN A 494 -14.41 -1.42 5.46
CA GLN A 494 -14.32 -2.56 6.34
C GLN A 494 -15.30 -2.42 7.53
N ASP A 495 -16.03 -3.51 7.77
CA ASP A 495 -16.79 -3.73 8.99
C ASP A 495 -15.87 -4.34 10.05
N TYR A 496 -15.49 -3.58 11.07
CA TYR A 496 -14.62 -4.04 12.17
C TYR A 496 -15.36 -4.82 13.26
N GLY A 497 -16.66 -5.10 13.07
CA GLY A 497 -17.57 -5.51 14.13
C GLY A 497 -17.96 -4.34 15.02
N ASN A 498 -18.77 -4.59 16.05
CA ASN A 498 -19.28 -3.53 16.94
C ASN A 498 -18.25 -2.97 17.93
N VAL A 499 -17.07 -3.59 18.03
CA VAL A 499 -15.99 -3.17 18.90
C VAL A 499 -14.68 -3.09 18.14
N LEU A 500 -13.91 -2.02 18.35
CA LEU A 500 -12.56 -1.85 17.82
C LEU A 500 -11.57 -1.53 18.94
N PHE A 501 -10.56 -2.38 19.07
CA PHE A 501 -9.38 -2.16 19.91
C PHE A 501 -8.37 -1.31 19.14
N TRP A 502 -8.09 -0.09 19.62
CA TRP A 502 -7.19 0.83 18.95
C TRP A 502 -6.74 1.97 19.85
N THR A 503 -5.54 2.52 19.60
CA THR A 503 -5.12 3.78 20.22
C THR A 503 -5.95 4.94 19.68
N MET A 504 -6.68 5.62 20.55
CA MET A 504 -7.63 6.68 20.16
C MET A 504 -7.36 7.98 20.89
N GLN A 505 -7.14 9.06 20.15
CA GLN A 505 -7.07 10.40 20.73
C GLN A 505 -8.48 10.93 20.99
N VAL A 506 -8.73 11.31 22.25
CA VAL A 506 -9.96 11.96 22.68
C VAL A 506 -9.87 13.46 22.46
N GLU A 507 -8.77 14.07 22.89
CA GLU A 507 -8.46 15.50 22.78
C GLU A 507 -6.94 15.72 22.92
N GLY A 508 -6.48 16.97 22.85
CA GLY A 508 -5.05 17.27 23.02
C GLY A 508 -4.53 16.79 24.37
N GLY A 509 -3.61 15.82 24.37
CA GLY A 509 -3.00 15.27 25.60
C GLY A 509 -3.80 14.16 26.30
N ASN A 510 -5.05 13.91 25.90
CA ASN A 510 -5.88 12.82 26.44
C ASN A 510 -6.05 11.73 25.36
N ILE A 511 -5.35 10.62 25.54
CA ILE A 511 -5.32 9.49 24.60
C ILE A 511 -5.67 8.23 25.38
N ALA A 512 -6.58 7.43 24.85
CA ALA A 512 -6.76 6.05 25.28
C ALA A 512 -5.74 5.20 24.52
N GLN A 513 -4.59 4.91 25.16
CA GLN A 513 -3.49 4.22 24.49
C GLN A 513 -3.87 2.81 24.07
N LYS A 514 -4.70 2.15 24.90
CA LYS A 514 -5.34 0.88 24.58
C LYS A 514 -6.85 1.01 24.65
N GLY A 515 -7.39 1.68 23.64
CA GLY A 515 -8.81 2.00 23.56
C GLY A 515 -9.66 0.80 23.18
N ILE A 516 -10.82 0.65 23.82
CA ILE A 516 -11.91 -0.24 23.42
C ILE A 516 -13.07 0.64 23.01
N THR A 517 -13.29 0.79 21.70
CA THR A 517 -14.38 1.61 21.18
C THR A 517 -15.57 0.74 20.85
N VAL A 518 -16.71 1.00 21.49
CA VAL A 518 -17.95 0.25 21.31
C VAL A 518 -18.98 1.15 20.62
N ARG A 519 -19.57 0.65 19.53
CA ARG A 519 -20.79 1.25 18.96
C ARG A 519 -21.97 0.90 19.85
N VAL A 520 -22.77 1.91 20.20
CA VAL A 520 -23.89 1.75 21.13
C VAL A 520 -25.25 2.07 20.51
N ASP A 521 -25.30 2.63 19.30
CA ASP A 521 -26.53 2.75 18.52
C ASP A 521 -26.84 1.49 17.71
N ALA A 522 -28.13 1.21 17.51
CA ALA A 522 -28.59 0.11 16.68
C ALA A 522 -28.39 0.39 15.18
N GLY A 523 -27.95 -0.62 14.43
CA GLY A 523 -27.92 -0.61 12.98
C GLY A 523 -26.86 -1.54 12.38
N PRO A 524 -26.87 -1.71 11.05
CA PRO A 524 -25.88 -2.55 10.35
C PRO A 524 -24.51 -1.86 10.23
N GLY A 525 -23.46 -2.62 9.91
CA GLY A 525 -22.15 -2.11 9.44
C GLY A 525 -21.09 -1.85 10.52
N GLY A 526 -21.20 -2.48 11.69
CA GLY A 526 -20.18 -2.43 12.73
C GLY A 526 -19.93 -1.02 13.28
N VAL A 527 -18.79 -0.86 13.97
CA VAL A 527 -18.42 0.38 14.67
C VAL A 527 -18.20 1.57 13.74
N SER A 528 -17.68 1.33 12.53
CA SER A 528 -17.38 2.37 11.54
C SER A 528 -18.64 3.00 10.93
N ALA A 529 -19.78 2.30 10.96
CA ALA A 529 -21.08 2.77 10.48
C ALA A 529 -22.00 3.31 11.59
N GLY A 530 -21.54 3.36 12.84
CA GLY A 530 -22.31 3.86 13.98
C GLY A 530 -22.62 5.36 13.91
N LYS A 531 -23.37 5.80 14.91
CA LYS A 531 -23.69 7.21 15.19
C LYS A 531 -23.52 7.60 16.65
N ALA A 532 -23.36 6.63 17.55
CA ALA A 532 -23.08 6.84 18.96
C ALA A 532 -22.05 5.82 19.45
N TRP A 533 -21.05 6.28 20.18
CA TRP A 533 -19.92 5.45 20.61
C TRP A 533 -19.49 5.74 22.04
N MET A 534 -18.95 4.70 22.70
CA MET A 534 -18.29 4.78 24.00
C MET A 534 -16.87 4.20 23.89
N LEU A 535 -15.89 4.93 24.39
CA LEU A 535 -14.47 4.56 24.37
C LEU A 535 -13.98 4.30 25.78
N TYR A 536 -13.54 3.07 26.06
CA TYR A 536 -12.88 2.69 27.30
C TYR A 536 -11.37 2.62 27.10
N ASP A 537 -10.59 2.80 28.17
CA ASP A 537 -9.15 2.55 28.17
C ASP A 537 -8.85 1.37 29.09
N HIS A 538 -8.43 0.24 28.53
CA HIS A 538 -8.35 -1.00 29.30
C HIS A 538 -7.14 -1.09 30.24
N ASP A 539 -6.24 -0.09 30.21
CA ASP A 539 -5.19 0.06 31.22
C ASP A 539 -5.76 0.55 32.57
N THR A 540 -6.90 1.25 32.55
CA THR A 540 -7.51 1.88 33.74
C THR A 540 -8.99 1.55 33.94
N MET A 541 -9.61 0.92 32.94
CA MET A 541 -11.06 0.78 32.78
C MET A 541 -11.85 2.09 32.96
N ARG A 542 -11.23 3.24 32.65
CA ARG A 542 -11.97 4.50 32.55
C ARG A 542 -12.82 4.49 31.28
N LEU A 543 -14.03 5.05 31.36
CA LEU A 543 -14.73 5.54 30.17
C LEU A 543 -14.04 6.84 29.75
N ALA A 544 -13.22 6.81 28.70
CA ALA A 544 -12.46 7.96 28.25
C ALA A 544 -13.34 9.00 27.52
N ALA A 545 -14.32 8.53 26.73
CA ALA A 545 -15.27 9.40 26.04
C ALA A 545 -16.59 8.70 25.68
N ALA A 546 -17.65 9.48 25.54
CA ALA A 546 -18.88 9.10 24.84
C ALA A 546 -19.30 10.23 23.88
N TRP A 547 -19.60 9.89 22.62
CA TRP A 547 -19.84 10.89 21.58
C TRP A 547 -20.81 10.40 20.50
N THR A 548 -21.42 11.36 19.80
CA THR A 548 -22.30 11.12 18.65
C THR A 548 -21.82 11.85 17.40
N GLY A 549 -22.24 11.39 16.22
CA GLY A 549 -21.91 12.08 14.96
C GLY A 549 -22.15 11.23 13.71
N ASP A 550 -21.97 11.85 12.53
CA ASP A 550 -22.13 11.17 11.23
C ASP A 550 -20.84 10.50 10.73
N LYS A 551 -19.74 10.60 11.49
CA LYS A 551 -18.46 9.98 11.19
C LYS A 551 -17.90 9.37 12.47
N PHE A 552 -17.37 8.16 12.35
CA PHE A 552 -16.78 7.45 13.48
C PHE A 552 -15.54 8.17 14.03
N VAL A 553 -14.50 8.28 13.20
CA VAL A 553 -13.20 8.85 13.58
C VAL A 553 -12.55 9.57 12.39
N ASP A 554 -11.55 10.39 12.70
CA ASP A 554 -10.53 10.79 11.73
C ASP A 554 -9.51 9.64 11.61
N TRP A 555 -9.53 8.98 10.45
CA TRP A 555 -8.74 7.77 10.17
C TRP A 555 -7.25 8.03 9.93
N ARG A 556 -6.73 9.25 10.09
CA ARG A 556 -5.30 9.54 9.85
C ARG A 556 -4.41 8.61 10.66
N GLY A 557 -3.49 7.93 9.97
CA GLY A 557 -2.45 7.10 10.55
C GLY A 557 -1.96 6.02 9.59
N ILE A 558 -0.74 5.52 9.82
CA ILE A 558 -0.06 4.58 8.93
C ILE A 558 -0.90 3.34 8.59
N ALA A 559 -1.66 2.82 9.56
CA ALA A 559 -2.44 1.59 9.36
C ALA A 559 -3.60 1.77 8.36
N PHE A 560 -4.02 3.01 8.12
CA PHE A 560 -5.19 3.34 7.34
C PHE A 560 -4.81 4.15 6.10
N ASP A 561 -4.66 5.46 6.22
CA ASP A 561 -4.38 6.37 5.09
C ASP A 561 -2.89 6.50 4.74
N GLY A 562 -2.01 5.88 5.54
CA GLY A 562 -0.56 5.92 5.33
C GLY A 562 0.12 7.18 5.85
N SER A 563 -0.63 8.12 6.46
CA SER A 563 -0.05 9.33 7.04
C SER A 563 0.82 8.99 8.25
N HIS A 564 1.96 9.65 8.37
CA HIS A 564 2.91 9.41 9.46
C HIS A 564 2.88 10.60 10.44
N GLY A 565 3.22 10.34 11.71
CA GLY A 565 3.23 11.37 12.75
C GLY A 565 1.83 11.87 13.14
N THR A 566 0.79 11.25 12.60
CA THR A 566 -0.62 11.41 12.92
C THR A 566 -1.12 10.14 13.61
N HIS A 567 -2.27 10.25 14.27
CA HIS A 567 -2.94 9.12 14.88
C HIS A 567 -4.45 9.34 14.87
N THR A 568 -5.18 8.23 14.98
CA THR A 568 -6.64 8.20 14.91
C THR A 568 -7.26 8.99 16.06
N SER A 569 -8.23 9.84 15.73
CA SER A 569 -8.86 10.75 16.68
C SER A 569 -10.38 10.68 16.58
N ILE A 570 -11.09 10.77 17.70
CA ILE A 570 -12.55 10.86 17.68
C ILE A 570 -13.01 12.16 17.01
N VAL A 571 -14.15 12.10 16.33
CA VAL A 571 -14.80 13.25 15.70
C VAL A 571 -16.28 13.25 16.03
N GLY A 572 -16.91 14.42 16.00
CA GLY A 572 -18.32 14.57 16.36
C GLY A 572 -18.51 15.28 17.70
N ASP A 573 -19.73 15.17 18.23
CA ASP A 573 -20.18 15.86 19.43
C ASP A 573 -19.90 15.01 20.67
N LYS A 574 -18.94 15.44 21.48
CA LYS A 574 -18.50 14.74 22.69
C LYS A 574 -19.43 15.09 23.83
N LYS A 575 -20.28 14.14 24.22
CA LYS A 575 -21.21 14.28 25.36
C LYS A 575 -20.54 14.03 26.70
N PHE A 576 -19.48 13.23 26.70
CA PHE A 576 -18.69 12.92 27.88
C PHE A 576 -17.22 12.76 27.52
N VAL A 577 -16.35 13.29 28.38
CA VAL A 577 -14.89 13.14 28.32
C VAL A 577 -14.37 13.01 29.74
N PHE A 578 -13.53 12.01 29.97
CA PHE A 578 -12.82 11.83 31.25
C PHE A 578 -11.31 11.94 31.02
N PRO A 579 -10.53 12.59 31.92
CA PRO A 579 -9.08 12.69 31.79
C PRO A 579 -8.38 11.33 31.89
N ASN A 580 -7.12 11.23 31.45
CA ASN A 580 -6.30 10.01 31.54
C ASN A 580 -5.75 9.78 32.96
N ILE A 581 -6.66 9.48 33.88
CA ILE A 581 -6.39 9.15 35.29
C ILE A 581 -7.25 7.95 35.72
N PRO A 582 -6.94 7.28 36.84
CA PRO A 582 -7.78 6.21 37.37
C PRO A 582 -9.22 6.67 37.63
N MET A 583 -10.19 5.91 37.10
CA MET A 583 -11.62 6.14 37.35
C MET A 583 -12.10 5.38 38.60
N TRP A 584 -11.50 4.24 38.92
CA TRP A 584 -11.78 3.48 40.14
C TRP A 584 -10.77 3.84 41.24
N GLU A 585 -11.24 3.92 42.49
CA GLU A 585 -10.38 4.05 43.68
C GLU A 585 -9.60 2.75 43.92
N ASP A 586 -8.38 2.83 44.44
CA ASP A 586 -7.63 1.65 44.87
C ASP A 586 -8.37 0.98 46.05
N PRO A 587 -8.92 -0.24 45.89
CA PRO A 587 -9.72 -0.88 46.93
C PRO A 587 -8.88 -1.41 48.11
N GLU A 588 -7.56 -1.45 47.96
CA GLU A 588 -6.62 -1.83 49.01
C GLU A 588 -6.04 -0.61 49.73
N LYS A 589 -5.56 0.39 48.98
CA LYS A 589 -4.88 1.57 49.53
C LYS A 589 -5.79 2.77 49.77
N GLY A 590 -6.93 2.83 49.10
CA GLY A 590 -7.74 4.04 48.99
C GLY A 590 -7.11 5.10 48.07
N GLY A 591 -7.91 6.08 47.67
CA GLY A 591 -7.45 7.16 46.77
C GLY A 591 -7.33 6.76 45.29
N PHE A 592 -6.92 7.72 44.48
CA PHE A 592 -6.89 7.63 43.02
C PHE A 592 -5.51 7.96 42.43
N GLU A 593 -4.45 7.88 43.25
CA GLU A 593 -3.09 8.18 42.82
C GLU A 593 -2.65 7.16 41.77
N ASP A 594 -2.32 7.65 40.57
CA ASP A 594 -1.99 6.80 39.44
C ASP A 594 -0.67 6.06 39.70
N SER A 595 -0.75 4.73 39.75
CA SER A 595 0.38 3.85 40.02
C SER A 595 0.94 3.17 38.76
N ARG A 596 0.46 3.55 37.58
CA ARG A 596 1.03 3.11 36.31
C ARG A 596 2.48 3.56 36.19
N ILE A 597 3.24 2.87 35.34
CA ILE A 597 4.64 3.25 35.11
C ILE A 597 4.71 4.65 34.48
N LEU A 598 5.61 5.49 34.98
CA LEU A 598 5.92 6.76 34.33
C LEU A 598 6.95 6.52 33.22
N GLY A 599 6.57 6.87 31.99
CA GLY A 599 7.48 6.91 30.87
C GLY A 599 8.57 7.97 31.06
N ARG A 600 9.60 7.95 30.20
CA ARG A 600 10.66 8.97 30.21
C ARG A 600 10.16 10.40 29.90
N ASP A 601 8.93 10.54 29.44
CA ASP A 601 8.22 11.80 29.23
C ASP A 601 7.28 12.18 30.40
N ASN A 602 7.41 11.49 31.54
CA ASN A 602 6.62 11.66 32.76
C ASN A 602 5.11 11.44 32.58
N LYS A 603 4.69 10.67 31.56
CA LYS A 603 3.29 10.25 31.41
C LYS A 603 3.07 8.81 31.89
N PRO A 604 1.87 8.50 32.41
CA PRO A 604 1.54 7.14 32.82
C PRO A 604 1.25 6.23 31.61
N TYR A 605 1.79 5.01 31.64
CA TYR A 605 1.62 3.98 30.61
C TYR A 605 1.41 2.59 31.19
N GLY A 606 0.77 1.70 30.42
CA GLY A 606 0.54 0.31 30.81
C GLY A 606 -0.60 0.18 31.83
N PRO A 607 -0.96 -1.06 32.18
CA PRO A 607 -2.12 -1.30 33.04
C PRO A 607 -1.84 -0.87 34.49
N LEU A 608 -2.91 -0.49 35.19
CA LEU A 608 -2.89 -0.42 36.66
C LEU A 608 -2.54 -1.80 37.24
N PRO A 609 -2.07 -1.87 38.50
CA PRO A 609 -1.88 -3.13 39.19
C PRO A 609 -3.13 -4.02 39.11
N GLY A 610 -2.96 -5.30 38.78
CA GLY A 610 -4.10 -6.21 38.59
C GLY A 610 -4.94 -6.44 39.85
N THR A 611 -4.38 -6.19 41.04
CA THR A 611 -5.12 -6.17 42.31
C THR A 611 -5.99 -4.92 42.49
N TRP A 612 -5.74 -3.86 41.71
CA TRP A 612 -6.57 -2.67 41.69
C TRP A 612 -7.64 -2.78 40.61
N VAL A 613 -7.26 -2.78 39.33
CA VAL A 613 -8.16 -2.96 38.19
C VAL A 613 -7.53 -3.90 37.18
N LYS A 614 -8.28 -4.90 36.71
CA LYS A 614 -7.83 -5.79 35.63
C LYS A 614 -8.92 -6.00 34.60
N PHE A 615 -8.70 -5.52 33.38
CA PHE A 615 -9.49 -5.94 32.22
C PHE A 615 -9.28 -7.42 31.96
N ARG A 616 -10.38 -8.19 31.90
CA ARG A 616 -10.34 -9.65 31.72
C ARG A 616 -10.67 -10.07 30.31
N GLY A 617 -11.55 -9.35 29.64
CA GLY A 617 -11.96 -9.68 28.27
C GLY A 617 -13.29 -9.09 27.88
N LEU A 618 -13.74 -9.49 26.70
CA LEU A 618 -14.94 -8.99 26.05
C LEU A 618 -15.80 -10.15 25.60
N GLN A 619 -17.05 -10.21 26.07
CA GLN A 619 -18.05 -11.17 25.60
C GLN A 619 -18.89 -10.53 24.50
N TYR A 620 -19.20 -11.28 23.46
CA TYR A 620 -20.12 -10.87 22.41
C TYR A 620 -21.43 -11.63 22.55
N VAL A 621 -22.55 -10.91 22.67
CA VAL A 621 -23.86 -11.54 22.81
C VAL A 621 -24.91 -10.73 22.05
N ASP A 622 -25.58 -11.35 21.08
CA ASP A 622 -26.65 -10.74 20.27
C ASP A 622 -26.25 -9.38 19.63
N GLY A 623 -25.00 -9.24 19.22
CA GLY A 623 -24.46 -7.99 18.67
C GLY A 623 -24.09 -6.93 19.71
N GLU A 624 -24.34 -7.15 21.00
CA GLU A 624 -23.83 -6.32 22.08
C GLU A 624 -22.48 -6.83 22.59
N ALA A 625 -21.74 -5.94 23.26
CA ALA A 625 -20.48 -6.25 23.89
C ALA A 625 -20.62 -6.12 25.42
N VAL A 626 -20.24 -7.17 26.15
CA VAL A 626 -20.16 -7.15 27.62
C VAL A 626 -18.70 -7.06 28.01
N ILE A 627 -18.32 -5.94 28.60
CA ILE A 627 -16.97 -5.67 29.08
C ILE A 627 -16.81 -6.37 30.45
N ASP A 628 -15.81 -7.25 30.58
CA ASP A 628 -15.53 -8.00 31.81
C ASP A 628 -14.21 -7.53 32.44
N TYR A 629 -14.26 -7.12 33.71
CA TYR A 629 -13.08 -6.69 34.47
C TYR A 629 -13.26 -6.92 35.97
N THR A 630 -12.18 -6.76 36.73
CA THR A 630 -12.23 -6.75 38.21
C THR A 630 -11.80 -5.40 38.75
N VAL A 631 -12.36 -5.02 39.90
CA VAL A 631 -11.90 -3.94 40.76
C VAL A 631 -11.68 -4.53 42.14
N GLY A 632 -10.42 -4.69 42.54
CA GLY A 632 -10.07 -5.56 43.66
C GLY A 632 -10.49 -7.00 43.37
N GLU A 633 -11.12 -7.64 44.35
CA GLU A 633 -11.66 -8.99 44.22
C GLU A 633 -13.06 -9.02 43.56
N ARG A 634 -13.71 -7.86 43.37
CA ARG A 634 -15.07 -7.79 42.82
C ARG A 634 -15.02 -7.79 41.30
N LYS A 635 -15.65 -8.78 40.69
CA LYS A 635 -15.97 -8.81 39.26
C LYS A 635 -17.02 -7.75 38.91
N ILE A 636 -16.79 -7.05 37.80
CA ILE A 636 -17.70 -6.10 37.16
C ILE A 636 -17.96 -6.57 35.73
N GLN A 637 -19.23 -6.67 35.36
CA GLN A 637 -19.64 -6.83 33.97
C GLN A 637 -20.42 -5.60 33.55
N GLU A 638 -20.12 -5.05 32.39
CA GLU A 638 -20.68 -3.77 31.95
C GLU A 638 -21.16 -3.84 30.49
N VAL A 639 -22.39 -3.37 30.26
CA VAL A 639 -23.00 -3.27 28.93
C VAL A 639 -23.22 -1.79 28.60
N PRO A 640 -22.47 -1.24 27.64
CA PRO A 640 -22.66 0.13 27.17
C PRO A 640 -23.84 0.23 26.20
N GLN A 641 -24.70 1.24 26.37
CA GLN A 641 -25.93 1.43 25.59
C GLN A 641 -26.17 2.90 25.24
N TRP A 642 -27.03 3.12 24.23
CA TRP A 642 -27.56 4.43 23.85
C TRP A 642 -29.08 4.46 24.00
N ASP A 643 -29.59 5.36 24.82
CA ASP A 643 -31.01 5.67 24.91
C ASP A 643 -31.33 6.82 23.96
N GLY A 644 -31.77 6.48 22.74
CA GLY A 644 -32.12 7.48 21.72
C GLY A 644 -33.33 8.35 22.06
N GLY A 645 -34.22 7.89 22.96
CA GLY A 645 -35.35 8.68 23.43
C GLY A 645 -34.91 9.76 24.41
N ALA A 646 -34.03 9.40 25.35
CA ALA A 646 -33.46 10.32 26.33
C ALA A 646 -32.24 11.10 25.80
N GLN A 647 -31.72 10.75 24.62
CA GLN A 647 -30.45 11.26 24.08
C GLN A 647 -29.28 11.09 25.06
N ALA A 648 -29.23 9.96 25.78
CA ALA A 648 -28.29 9.70 26.84
C ALA A 648 -27.52 8.39 26.61
N PHE A 649 -26.25 8.37 27.04
CA PHE A 649 -25.48 7.13 27.12
C PHE A 649 -25.76 6.43 28.44
N VAL A 650 -25.80 5.11 28.44
CA VAL A 650 -26.08 4.32 29.65
C VAL A 650 -25.03 3.23 29.80
N ARG A 651 -24.46 3.11 30.99
CA ARG A 651 -23.62 1.97 31.40
C ARG A 651 -24.45 1.10 32.33
N VAL A 652 -24.88 -0.08 31.90
CA VAL A 652 -25.52 -1.04 32.80
C VAL A 652 -24.44 -1.92 33.40
N MET A 653 -24.24 -1.81 34.71
CA MET A 653 -23.12 -2.42 35.42
C MET A 653 -23.62 -3.45 36.42
N LYS A 654 -23.20 -4.71 36.27
CA LYS A 654 -23.38 -5.77 37.24
C LYS A 654 -22.13 -5.90 38.10
N VAL A 655 -22.29 -5.62 39.39
CA VAL A 655 -21.24 -5.64 40.40
C VAL A 655 -21.44 -6.88 41.27
N SER A 656 -20.44 -7.77 41.29
CA SER A 656 -20.46 -8.98 42.13
C SER A 656 -20.46 -8.66 43.65
N PRO A 657 -20.86 -9.62 44.50
CA PRO A 657 -20.79 -9.47 45.95
C PRO A 657 -19.39 -9.08 46.45
N GLY A 658 -19.32 -8.40 47.60
CA GLY A 658 -18.05 -8.03 48.22
C GLY A 658 -18.24 -7.41 49.61
N SER A 659 -17.21 -7.53 50.45
CA SER A 659 -17.20 -7.01 51.83
C SER A 659 -16.80 -5.54 51.95
N LYS A 660 -16.21 -4.96 50.91
CA LYS A 660 -15.78 -3.55 50.84
C LYS A 660 -16.62 -2.76 49.83
N ALA A 661 -16.81 -1.47 50.13
CA ALA A 661 -17.34 -0.52 49.16
C ALA A 661 -16.32 -0.27 48.04
N LEU A 662 -16.79 -0.02 46.82
CA LEU A 662 -15.97 0.49 45.72
C LEU A 662 -16.34 1.95 45.47
N ARG A 663 -15.38 2.76 45.02
CA ARG A 663 -15.65 4.14 44.61
C ARG A 663 -15.21 4.37 43.17
N MET A 664 -16.06 5.03 42.39
CA MET A 664 -15.80 5.37 40.99
C MET A 664 -16.01 6.86 40.75
N ARG A 665 -15.03 7.53 40.14
CA ARG A 665 -15.17 8.88 39.63
C ARG A 665 -16.10 8.90 38.43
N LEU A 666 -17.12 9.74 38.48
CA LEU A 666 -18.05 9.97 37.36
C LEU A 666 -17.74 11.29 36.66
N ASP A 667 -17.16 12.21 37.40
CA ASP A 667 -16.40 13.37 36.91
C ASP A 667 -15.13 13.51 37.80
N PRO A 668 -14.16 14.37 37.45
CA PRO A 668 -12.92 14.49 38.22
C PRO A 668 -13.10 14.87 39.71
N GLU A 669 -14.21 15.53 40.07
CA GLU A 669 -14.47 16.07 41.40
C GLU A 669 -15.46 15.22 42.21
N LYS A 670 -16.31 14.42 41.55
CA LYS A 670 -17.35 13.60 42.17
C LYS A 670 -17.12 12.12 41.97
N HIS A 671 -17.40 11.35 43.02
CA HIS A 671 -17.40 9.89 42.96
C HIS A 671 -18.71 9.31 43.48
N HIS A 672 -19.06 8.14 42.94
CA HIS A 672 -20.15 7.31 43.41
C HIS A 672 -19.61 6.14 44.22
N VAL A 673 -20.37 5.73 45.25
CA VAL A 673 -20.01 4.63 46.14
C VAL A 673 -20.89 3.43 45.83
N PHE A 674 -20.29 2.33 45.41
CA PHE A 674 -20.94 1.04 45.30
C PHE A 674 -20.80 0.29 46.63
N PRO A 675 -21.88 0.14 47.42
CA PRO A 675 -21.80 -0.43 48.76
C PRO A 675 -21.34 -1.90 48.76
N PRO A 676 -20.87 -2.41 49.92
CA PRO A 676 -20.68 -3.84 50.11
C PRO A 676 -22.04 -4.57 50.05
N GLY A 677 -22.02 -5.84 49.62
CA GLY A 677 -23.24 -6.61 49.42
C GLY A 677 -22.97 -8.11 49.40
N LYS A 678 -23.94 -8.90 49.90
CA LYS A 678 -23.90 -10.38 49.89
C LYS A 678 -24.38 -10.99 48.57
N LYS A 679 -24.99 -10.20 47.69
CA LYS A 679 -25.52 -10.60 46.38
C LYS A 679 -25.00 -9.64 45.32
N GLU A 680 -25.02 -10.07 44.06
CA GLU A 680 -24.74 -9.18 42.94
C GLU A 680 -25.78 -8.06 42.87
N GLN A 681 -25.34 -6.89 42.44
CA GLN A 681 -26.15 -5.68 42.32
C GLN A 681 -25.98 -5.09 40.93
N ILE A 682 -27.05 -4.53 40.38
CA ILE A 682 -27.05 -3.92 39.05
C ILE A 682 -27.33 -2.43 39.20
N TYR A 683 -26.56 -1.63 38.49
CA TYR A 683 -26.61 -0.18 38.48
C TYR A 683 -26.69 0.34 37.05
N ARG A 684 -27.31 1.50 36.87
CA ARG A 684 -27.29 2.24 35.61
C ARG A 684 -26.54 3.53 35.82
N VAL A 685 -25.47 3.75 35.09
CA VAL A 685 -24.82 5.06 35.02
C VAL A 685 -25.33 5.78 33.78
N VAL A 686 -26.13 6.83 33.96
CA VAL A 686 -26.76 7.59 32.88
C VAL A 686 -25.96 8.87 32.64
N ILE A 687 -25.58 9.10 31.39
CA ILE A 687 -24.77 10.22 30.92
C ILE A 687 -25.63 11.05 29.95
N GLY A 688 -26.26 12.09 30.50
CA GLY A 688 -27.09 13.07 29.79
C GLY A 688 -26.52 14.48 29.93
N GLU A 689 -27.29 15.42 30.49
CA GLU A 689 -26.77 16.75 30.88
C GLU A 689 -25.76 16.66 32.03
N GLY A 690 -25.90 15.63 32.88
CA GLY A 690 -24.94 15.26 33.93
C GLY A 690 -24.73 13.74 33.95
N VAL A 691 -23.96 13.27 34.94
CA VAL A 691 -23.74 11.84 35.17
C VAL A 691 -24.40 11.42 36.47
N GLU A 692 -25.36 10.50 36.39
CA GLU A 692 -26.14 10.02 37.53
C GLU A 692 -26.07 8.49 37.61
N VAL A 693 -26.19 7.96 38.84
CA VAL A 693 -26.30 6.51 39.07
C VAL A 693 -27.70 6.20 39.57
N GLU A 694 -28.44 5.44 38.77
CA GLU A 694 -29.79 4.97 39.05
C GLU A 694 -29.77 3.49 39.47
N GLU A 695 -30.83 3.07 40.15
CA GLU A 695 -31.11 1.66 40.37
C GLU A 695 -31.42 0.94 39.03
N ALA A 696 -31.23 -0.37 39.01
CA ALA A 696 -31.56 -1.20 37.85
C ALA A 696 -33.04 -1.08 37.46
N ARG A 697 -33.31 -1.02 36.16
CA ARG A 697 -34.66 -1.08 35.61
C ARG A 697 -35.09 -2.53 35.37
N PRO A 698 -36.41 -2.82 35.30
CA PRO A 698 -36.90 -4.13 34.87
C PRO A 698 -36.28 -4.52 33.52
N GLY A 699 -35.60 -5.68 33.48
CA GLY A 699 -34.93 -6.19 32.28
C GLY A 699 -33.40 -6.04 32.26
N ASP A 700 -32.81 -5.15 33.07
CA ASP A 700 -31.35 -4.94 33.08
C ASP A 700 -30.57 -6.21 33.48
N ALA A 701 -31.14 -7.01 34.39
CA ALA A 701 -30.57 -8.31 34.78
C ALA A 701 -30.46 -9.29 33.60
N ALA A 702 -31.38 -9.20 32.62
CA ALA A 702 -31.40 -10.09 31.47
C ALA A 702 -30.29 -9.77 30.45
N LEU A 703 -29.60 -8.62 30.56
CA LEU A 703 -28.45 -8.30 29.71
C LEU A 703 -27.25 -9.21 29.97
N PHE A 704 -27.17 -9.81 31.17
CA PHE A 704 -26.06 -10.64 31.61
C PHE A 704 -26.41 -12.13 31.56
N GLY A 705 -25.45 -12.97 31.18
CA GLY A 705 -25.62 -14.43 31.14
C GLY A 705 -26.46 -14.94 29.96
N ARG A 706 -26.70 -14.09 28.96
CA ARG A 706 -27.27 -14.49 27.67
C ARG A 706 -26.32 -15.43 26.93
N LYS A 707 -26.90 -16.32 26.14
CA LYS A 707 -26.12 -17.19 25.26
C LYS A 707 -25.60 -16.37 24.08
N PRO A 708 -24.37 -16.62 23.62
CA PRO A 708 -23.88 -16.05 22.36
C PRO A 708 -24.81 -16.41 21.20
N GLY A 709 -24.78 -15.58 20.18
CA GLY A 709 -25.48 -15.81 18.92
C GLY A 709 -24.55 -15.49 17.76
N THR A 710 -24.69 -16.21 16.66
CA THR A 710 -23.80 -16.10 15.50
C THR A 710 -23.80 -14.69 14.91
N ARG A 711 -22.65 -14.01 14.91
CA ARG A 711 -22.48 -12.67 14.31
C ARG A 711 -22.06 -12.75 12.86
N PHE A 712 -21.24 -13.73 12.49
CA PHE A 712 -20.68 -13.87 11.15
C PHE A 712 -21.40 -14.95 10.36
N GLN A 713 -22.44 -14.54 9.64
CA GLN A 713 -23.26 -15.44 8.85
C GLN A 713 -22.49 -15.98 7.62
N GLY A 714 -22.33 -17.31 7.56
CA GLY A 714 -21.85 -18.04 6.39
C GLY A 714 -20.33 -18.19 6.27
N ARG A 715 -19.91 -18.95 5.26
CA ARG A 715 -18.50 -19.16 4.89
C ARG A 715 -18.25 -18.62 3.49
N LEU A 716 -17.07 -18.05 3.28
CA LEU A 716 -16.62 -17.60 1.97
C LEU A 716 -15.80 -18.69 1.30
N VAL A 717 -16.01 -18.91 0.00
CA VAL A 717 -15.32 -19.95 -0.76
C VAL A 717 -14.39 -19.30 -1.77
N THR A 718 -13.15 -19.74 -1.79
CA THR A 718 -12.13 -19.29 -2.76
C THR A 718 -11.45 -20.50 -3.38
N LYS A 719 -10.65 -20.31 -4.44
CA LYS A 719 -9.97 -21.41 -5.14
C LYS A 719 -8.47 -21.35 -4.90
N ILE A 720 -7.85 -22.51 -4.79
CA ILE A 720 -6.39 -22.62 -4.80
C ILE A 720 -5.92 -22.36 -6.24
N ALA A 721 -5.07 -21.35 -6.42
CA ALA A 721 -4.41 -21.12 -7.70
C ALA A 721 -3.02 -21.79 -7.67
N ARG A 722 -2.94 -22.98 -8.24
CA ARG A 722 -1.72 -23.81 -8.24
C ARG A 722 -0.62 -23.18 -9.11
N GLY A 723 0.61 -23.17 -8.59
CA GLY A 723 1.80 -22.72 -9.32
C GLY A 723 2.22 -23.71 -10.40
N THR A 724 2.60 -23.18 -11.57
CA THR A 724 3.04 -23.96 -12.74
C THR A 724 4.55 -23.89 -12.98
N GLU A 725 5.31 -23.33 -12.04
CA GLU A 725 6.75 -23.20 -12.19
C GLU A 725 7.44 -24.57 -12.26
N GLU A 726 8.37 -24.70 -13.20
CA GLU A 726 9.16 -25.92 -13.40
C GLU A 726 10.51 -25.88 -12.67
N GLY A 727 10.79 -24.84 -11.88
CA GLY A 727 12.03 -24.72 -11.10
C GLY A 727 12.05 -25.61 -9.85
N PRO A 728 13.03 -25.43 -8.94
CA PRO A 728 13.10 -26.18 -7.67
C PRO A 728 11.90 -25.92 -6.73
N PHE A 729 11.23 -24.78 -6.91
CA PHE A 729 10.04 -24.42 -6.14
C PHE A 729 8.90 -24.00 -7.07
N ALA A 730 7.68 -24.38 -6.69
CA ALA A 730 6.44 -23.89 -7.29
C ALA A 730 5.56 -23.22 -6.22
N VAL A 731 4.90 -22.13 -6.57
CA VAL A 731 4.14 -21.31 -5.61
C VAL A 731 2.65 -21.38 -5.90
N ASP A 732 1.90 -21.96 -4.98
CA ASP A 732 0.44 -21.92 -5.02
C ASP A 732 -0.05 -20.69 -4.25
N VAL A 733 -1.03 -19.98 -4.80
CA VAL A 733 -1.72 -18.88 -4.12
C VAL A 733 -3.00 -19.42 -3.47
N LEU A 734 -3.02 -19.35 -2.14
CA LEU A 734 -4.20 -19.64 -1.33
C LEU A 734 -5.05 -18.37 -1.32
N GLN A 735 -5.96 -18.25 -2.29
CA GLN A 735 -6.70 -17.00 -2.50
C GLN A 735 -7.47 -16.61 -1.24
N THR A 736 -7.24 -15.40 -0.75
CA THR A 736 -8.05 -14.80 0.31
C THR A 736 -9.33 -14.23 -0.27
N PRO A 737 -10.46 -14.20 0.47
CA PRO A 737 -11.70 -13.61 -0.01
C PRO A 737 -11.51 -12.17 -0.53
N PRO A 738 -11.83 -11.87 -1.80
CA PRO A 738 -11.73 -10.52 -2.33
C PRO A 738 -12.66 -9.56 -1.55
N PRO A 739 -12.25 -8.31 -1.24
CA PRO A 739 -13.10 -7.39 -0.49
C PRO A 739 -14.49 -7.16 -1.10
N ALA A 740 -14.60 -7.14 -2.43
CA ALA A 740 -15.87 -6.98 -3.13
C ALA A 740 -16.86 -8.16 -2.90
N GLU A 741 -16.34 -9.36 -2.65
CA GLU A 741 -17.11 -10.59 -2.39
C GLU A 741 -17.21 -10.91 -0.89
N ASN A 742 -16.52 -10.12 -0.06
CA ASN A 742 -16.49 -10.25 1.38
C ASN A 742 -17.61 -9.38 1.98
N PRO A 743 -18.65 -9.98 2.61
CA PRO A 743 -19.77 -9.23 3.19
C PRO A 743 -19.35 -8.17 4.21
N TRP A 744 -18.20 -8.40 4.87
CA TRP A 744 -17.63 -7.50 5.87
C TRP A 744 -16.59 -6.55 5.31
N GLN A 745 -16.34 -6.58 3.99
CA GLN A 745 -15.32 -5.76 3.33
C GLN A 745 -13.96 -5.88 4.03
N SER A 746 -13.66 -7.06 4.61
CA SER A 746 -12.44 -7.24 5.39
C SER A 746 -11.22 -7.00 4.51
N TRP A 747 -10.32 -6.15 4.99
CA TRP A 747 -9.06 -5.92 4.32
C TRP A 747 -8.12 -7.09 4.65
N MET A 748 -8.04 -8.07 3.73
CA MET A 748 -7.29 -9.32 3.88
C MET A 748 -5.75 -9.14 3.87
N ARG A 749 -5.22 -8.28 4.74
CA ARG A 749 -3.80 -8.06 5.01
C ARG A 749 -3.32 -9.09 6.03
N THR A 750 -3.18 -10.33 5.59
CA THR A 750 -2.78 -11.47 6.43
C THR A 750 -1.42 -11.24 7.09
N SER A 751 -1.32 -11.53 8.38
CA SER A 751 -0.17 -11.12 9.19
C SER A 751 0.36 -12.18 10.17
N GLY A 752 -0.36 -13.30 10.33
CA GLY A 752 0.04 -14.44 11.14
C GLY A 752 -0.94 -15.58 10.95
N PHE A 753 -0.46 -16.82 11.12
CA PHE A 753 -1.28 -18.01 11.05
C PHE A 753 -0.61 -19.18 11.78
N ASP A 754 -1.42 -20.18 12.14
CA ASP A 754 -0.96 -21.46 12.66
C ASP A 754 -1.99 -22.56 12.32
N TYR A 755 -1.57 -23.82 12.40
CA TYR A 755 -2.39 -24.97 12.02
C TYR A 755 -3.15 -25.56 13.22
N PHE A 756 -4.37 -26.02 12.97
CA PHE A 756 -5.01 -26.96 13.89
C PHE A 756 -4.36 -28.34 13.74
N GLU A 757 -4.64 -29.22 14.70
CA GLU A 757 -4.17 -30.61 14.67
C GLU A 757 -4.49 -31.28 13.33
N GLY A 758 -3.51 -31.96 12.75
CA GLY A 758 -3.61 -32.64 11.45
C GLY A 758 -3.49 -31.73 10.21
N GLY A 759 -3.37 -30.40 10.37
CA GLY A 759 -3.02 -29.47 9.27
C GLY A 759 -4.14 -29.15 8.26
N LYS A 760 -5.29 -29.80 8.32
CA LYS A 760 -6.41 -29.57 7.37
C LYS A 760 -7.01 -28.17 7.42
N SER A 761 -6.85 -27.51 8.56
CA SER A 761 -7.37 -26.16 8.81
C SER A 761 -6.31 -25.30 9.48
N ALA A 762 -6.36 -23.99 9.25
CA ALA A 762 -5.52 -23.00 9.93
C ALA A 762 -6.35 -21.84 10.45
N ALA A 763 -5.89 -21.21 11.53
CA ALA A 763 -6.34 -19.89 11.92
C ALA A 763 -5.41 -18.82 11.32
N VAL A 764 -5.96 -17.73 10.77
CA VAL A 764 -5.22 -16.66 10.08
C VAL A 764 -5.69 -15.31 10.59
N CYS A 765 -4.77 -14.47 11.09
CA CYS A 765 -5.08 -13.10 11.50
C CYS A 765 -4.72 -12.08 10.42
N THR A 766 -5.42 -10.94 10.43
CA THR A 766 -5.13 -9.78 9.57
C THR A 766 -4.69 -8.58 10.39
N TRP A 767 -3.89 -7.71 9.78
CA TRP A 767 -3.40 -6.49 10.43
C TRP A 767 -4.51 -5.51 10.85
N ASN A 768 -5.70 -5.62 10.24
CA ASN A 768 -6.87 -4.78 10.56
C ASN A 768 -7.75 -5.36 11.68
N GLY A 769 -7.35 -6.45 12.31
CA GLY A 769 -8.01 -6.95 13.52
C GLY A 769 -8.91 -8.16 13.34
N ASP A 770 -8.94 -8.77 12.16
CA ASP A 770 -9.77 -9.97 11.93
C ASP A 770 -8.98 -11.25 12.17
N VAL A 771 -9.69 -12.29 12.60
CA VAL A 771 -9.21 -13.66 12.64
C VAL A 771 -10.18 -14.56 11.89
N TRP A 772 -9.63 -15.46 11.08
CA TRP A 772 -10.36 -16.37 10.22
C TRP A 772 -9.91 -17.79 10.49
N ILE A 773 -10.82 -18.76 10.36
CA ILE A 773 -10.45 -20.15 10.14
C ILE A 773 -10.59 -20.45 8.65
N VAL A 774 -9.58 -21.11 8.09
CA VAL A 774 -9.57 -21.58 6.70
C VAL A 774 -9.44 -23.10 6.66
N ASP A 775 -10.42 -23.77 6.06
CA ASP A 775 -10.44 -25.22 5.85
C ASP A 775 -9.99 -25.57 4.41
N GLY A 776 -9.39 -26.75 4.24
CA GLY A 776 -8.98 -27.31 2.94
C GLY A 776 -7.60 -26.86 2.47
N ILE A 777 -6.79 -26.29 3.37
CA ILE A 777 -5.46 -25.79 3.06
C ILE A 777 -4.44 -26.89 2.72
N ASP A 778 -4.68 -28.13 3.15
CA ASP A 778 -3.88 -29.32 2.87
C ASP A 778 -4.08 -29.83 1.44
N GLN A 779 -5.13 -29.39 0.75
CA GLN A 779 -5.45 -29.84 -0.60
C GLN A 779 -4.46 -29.28 -1.62
N SER A 780 -4.03 -30.10 -2.57
CA SER A 780 -3.11 -29.66 -3.64
C SER A 780 -3.81 -28.82 -4.71
N GLU A 781 -5.13 -28.96 -4.82
CA GLU A 781 -6.05 -28.25 -5.71
C GLU A 781 -7.45 -28.28 -5.09
N GLY A 782 -8.34 -27.36 -5.48
CA GLY A 782 -9.71 -27.33 -4.96
C GLY A 782 -10.09 -25.98 -4.38
N VAL A 783 -10.89 -26.01 -3.32
CA VAL A 783 -11.49 -24.81 -2.71
C VAL A 783 -11.07 -24.66 -1.26
N LEU A 784 -10.95 -23.40 -0.83
CA LEU A 784 -10.74 -23.01 0.56
C LEU A 784 -12.04 -22.45 1.12
N GLN A 785 -12.40 -22.86 2.33
CA GLN A 785 -13.56 -22.34 3.04
C GLN A 785 -13.10 -21.45 4.19
N TRP A 786 -13.45 -20.16 4.12
CA TRP A 786 -13.08 -19.15 5.09
C TRP A 786 -14.26 -18.81 5.98
N GLN A 787 -14.10 -18.98 7.30
CA GLN A 787 -15.04 -18.55 8.32
C GLN A 787 -14.40 -17.42 9.13
N ARG A 788 -15.05 -16.25 9.19
CA ARG A 788 -14.62 -15.17 10.08
C ARG A 788 -15.00 -15.56 11.51
N ILE A 789 -14.09 -15.45 12.46
CA ILE A 789 -14.34 -15.91 13.84
C ILE A 789 -14.19 -14.78 14.87
N CYS A 790 -13.38 -13.76 14.57
CA CYS A 790 -13.17 -12.61 15.42
C CYS A 790 -12.88 -11.36 14.57
N SER A 791 -13.20 -10.18 15.09
CA SER A 791 -12.94 -8.89 14.44
C SER A 791 -12.52 -7.82 15.44
N GLY A 792 -11.92 -6.74 14.93
CA GLY A 792 -11.68 -5.53 15.70
C GLY A 792 -10.48 -5.58 16.65
N LEU A 793 -9.62 -6.59 16.59
CA LEU A 793 -8.39 -6.68 17.41
C LEU A 793 -7.34 -5.64 17.00
N PHE A 794 -6.45 -5.25 17.92
CA PHE A 794 -5.48 -4.18 17.67
C PHE A 794 -4.21 -4.67 16.97
N GLN A 795 -4.12 -4.45 15.66
CA GLN A 795 -2.95 -4.77 14.83
C GLN A 795 -2.34 -6.17 15.09
N PRO A 796 -3.10 -7.27 14.93
CA PRO A 796 -2.55 -8.63 15.02
C PRO A 796 -1.35 -8.82 14.10
N LEU A 797 -0.23 -9.27 14.65
CA LEU A 797 1.03 -9.48 13.92
C LEU A 797 1.73 -10.80 14.30
N GLY A 798 0.97 -11.69 14.95
CA GLY A 798 1.23 -13.12 14.99
C GLY A 798 0.12 -13.89 15.69
N LEU A 799 0.17 -15.20 15.50
CA LEU A 799 -0.84 -16.14 15.93
C LEU A 799 -0.16 -17.48 16.24
N ARG A 800 -0.59 -18.14 17.32
CA ARG A 800 -0.22 -19.53 17.63
C ARG A 800 -1.45 -20.31 18.06
N ILE A 801 -1.50 -21.58 17.68
CA ILE A 801 -2.45 -22.55 18.23
C ILE A 801 -1.69 -23.41 19.24
N VAL A 802 -2.15 -23.42 20.49
CA VAL A 802 -1.55 -24.21 21.58
C VAL A 802 -2.66 -25.00 22.24
N GLU A 803 -2.53 -26.33 22.25
CA GLU A 803 -3.56 -27.25 22.78
C GLU A 803 -4.95 -27.00 22.15
N GLY A 804 -4.98 -26.76 20.83
CA GLY A 804 -6.20 -26.46 20.07
C GLY A 804 -6.80 -25.07 20.28
N ARG A 805 -6.20 -24.23 21.14
CA ARG A 805 -6.67 -22.87 21.46
C ARG A 805 -5.92 -21.82 20.67
N ILE A 806 -6.64 -20.77 20.23
CA ILE A 806 -6.09 -19.71 19.38
C ILE A 806 -5.59 -18.55 20.24
N TYR A 807 -4.29 -18.29 20.19
CA TYR A 807 -3.64 -17.13 20.79
C TYR A 807 -3.22 -16.13 19.72
N VAL A 808 -3.57 -14.86 19.89
CA VAL A 808 -3.30 -13.79 18.91
C VAL A 808 -2.46 -12.70 19.55
N GLY A 809 -1.26 -12.49 19.02
CA GLY A 809 -0.36 -11.41 19.41
C GLY A 809 -0.81 -10.09 18.81
N CYS A 810 -1.48 -9.27 19.63
CA CYS A 810 -1.92 -7.93 19.29
C CYS A 810 -0.92 -6.90 19.83
N ARG A 811 -1.08 -5.64 19.43
CA ARG A 811 -0.20 -4.56 19.91
C ARG A 811 -0.36 -4.29 21.42
N ASP A 812 -1.57 -4.47 21.93
CA ASP A 812 -2.05 -4.12 23.27
C ASP A 812 -2.20 -5.32 24.23
N MET A 813 -2.27 -6.54 23.71
CA MET A 813 -2.43 -7.77 24.48
C MET A 813 -2.04 -9.02 23.70
N ILE A 814 -1.91 -10.15 24.40
CA ILE A 814 -2.13 -11.48 23.83
C ILE A 814 -3.59 -11.84 24.10
N ALA A 815 -4.37 -12.00 23.03
CA ALA A 815 -5.78 -12.39 23.10
C ALA A 815 -5.92 -13.91 23.00
N LEU A 816 -6.72 -14.51 23.87
CA LEU A 816 -7.14 -15.91 23.80
C LEU A 816 -8.61 -15.96 23.36
N LEU A 817 -8.88 -16.66 22.26
CA LEU A 817 -10.22 -16.71 21.67
C LEU A 817 -10.96 -17.96 22.14
N HIS A 818 -12.13 -17.78 22.74
CA HIS A 818 -13.00 -18.86 23.19
C HIS A 818 -14.25 -18.98 22.34
N ASP A 819 -14.54 -20.20 21.93
CA ASP A 819 -15.81 -20.66 21.38
C ASP A 819 -16.51 -21.47 22.48
N HIS A 820 -17.65 -20.99 22.97
CA HIS A 820 -18.39 -21.59 24.07
C HIS A 820 -19.60 -22.41 23.61
N ASP A 821 -20.06 -22.24 22.37
CA ASP A 821 -21.24 -22.92 21.84
C ASP A 821 -20.96 -23.90 20.69
N GLY A 822 -19.72 -23.95 20.20
CA GLY A 822 -19.21 -24.89 19.22
C GLY A 822 -19.49 -24.49 17.77
N ASP A 823 -19.92 -23.26 17.51
CA ASP A 823 -20.19 -22.77 16.14
C ASP A 823 -18.92 -22.30 15.38
N ARG A 824 -17.75 -22.38 16.05
CA ARG A 824 -16.42 -21.92 15.62
C ARG A 824 -16.26 -20.41 15.59
N GLU A 825 -17.21 -19.63 16.06
CA GLU A 825 -17.08 -18.20 16.29
C GLU A 825 -16.48 -17.90 17.67
N THR A 826 -15.85 -16.74 17.85
CA THR A 826 -15.36 -16.31 19.16
C THR A 826 -16.46 -15.61 19.95
N ASP A 827 -16.87 -16.20 21.05
CA ASP A 827 -17.84 -15.67 22.00
C ASP A 827 -17.21 -14.79 23.07
N TYR A 828 -15.99 -15.15 23.48
CA TYR A 828 -15.23 -14.44 24.50
C TYR A 828 -13.79 -14.24 24.05
N VAL A 829 -13.39 -12.98 23.95
CA VAL A 829 -11.99 -12.58 23.78
C VAL A 829 -11.40 -12.36 25.16
N GLU A 830 -10.69 -13.36 25.66
CA GLU A 830 -9.97 -13.28 26.93
C GLU A 830 -8.64 -12.54 26.76
N VAL A 831 -8.31 -11.70 27.73
CA VAL A 831 -6.99 -11.11 27.88
C VAL A 831 -6.08 -12.12 28.57
N PHE A 832 -5.32 -12.90 27.79
CA PHE A 832 -4.32 -13.81 28.35
C PHE A 832 -3.18 -13.02 29.01
N ASN A 833 -2.69 -11.96 28.36
CA ASN A 833 -1.73 -11.02 28.94
C ASN A 833 -1.96 -9.60 28.39
N ASN A 834 -1.87 -8.58 29.24
CA ASN A 834 -1.99 -7.16 28.87
C ASN A 834 -0.83 -6.29 29.34
N ASP A 835 0.32 -6.86 29.71
CA ASP A 835 1.50 -6.10 30.17
C ASP A 835 2.11 -5.22 29.07
N HIS A 836 1.66 -5.38 27.82
CA HIS A 836 2.08 -4.60 26.68
C HIS A 836 2.03 -3.11 27.02
N GLN A 837 3.12 -2.38 26.81
CA GLN A 837 3.12 -0.93 26.98
C GLN A 837 2.91 -0.29 25.62
N VAL A 838 1.91 0.57 25.46
CA VAL A 838 1.52 1.17 24.18
C VAL A 838 1.54 2.69 24.27
N THR A 839 2.03 3.33 23.22
CA THR A 839 2.02 4.78 23.01
C THR A 839 1.27 5.13 21.71
N GLU A 840 1.11 6.42 21.42
CA GLU A 840 0.50 6.91 20.19
C GLU A 840 1.45 6.83 18.98
N HIS A 841 2.70 6.41 19.18
CA HIS A 841 3.68 6.33 18.12
C HIS A 841 3.30 5.23 17.12
N PHE A 842 3.32 5.52 15.82
CA PHE A 842 2.83 4.58 14.81
C PHE A 842 3.73 3.34 14.58
N HIS A 843 4.98 3.34 15.05
CA HIS A 843 6.04 2.42 14.63
C HIS A 843 6.58 1.54 15.77
N GLU A 844 5.75 1.13 16.71
CA GLU A 844 6.13 0.29 17.87
C GLU A 844 5.37 -1.05 17.86
N PHE A 845 5.39 -1.72 16.70
CA PHE A 845 4.73 -3.00 16.48
C PHE A 845 5.16 -4.08 17.47
N ALA A 846 4.20 -4.93 17.88
CA ALA A 846 4.46 -6.20 18.54
C ALA A 846 4.50 -7.31 17.46
N MET A 847 5.66 -7.90 17.22
CA MET A 847 5.93 -8.77 16.07
C MET A 847 6.20 -10.21 16.51
N GLY A 848 5.55 -11.14 15.79
CA GLY A 848 5.60 -12.58 16.03
C GLY A 848 4.33 -13.08 16.71
N LEU A 849 4.25 -14.39 16.89
CA LEU A 849 4.09 -14.99 18.21
C LEU A 849 4.74 -16.38 18.14
N GLN A 850 5.60 -16.71 19.10
CA GLN A 850 6.22 -18.03 19.25
C GLN A 850 5.89 -18.61 20.61
N THR A 851 5.97 -19.93 20.74
CA THR A 851 5.87 -20.64 22.02
C THR A 851 7.01 -21.64 22.15
N ASP A 852 7.47 -21.86 23.37
CA ASP A 852 8.36 -22.98 23.70
C ASP A 852 7.57 -24.20 24.21
N ASP A 853 8.28 -25.30 24.47
CA ASP A 853 7.71 -26.54 25.02
C ASP A 853 7.28 -26.41 26.49
N GLU A 854 7.70 -25.37 27.21
CA GLU A 854 7.21 -25.05 28.56
C GLU A 854 5.86 -24.30 28.52
N GLY A 855 5.43 -23.86 27.34
CA GLY A 855 4.21 -23.09 27.10
C GLY A 855 4.37 -21.57 27.27
N ASN A 856 5.59 -21.05 27.38
CA ASN A 856 5.82 -19.60 27.42
C ASN A 856 5.68 -18.99 26.02
N PHE A 857 5.22 -17.75 25.94
CA PHE A 857 5.04 -17.04 24.67
C PHE A 857 6.13 -15.98 24.44
N TYR A 858 6.49 -15.74 23.18
CA TYR A 858 7.57 -14.83 22.81
C TYR A 858 7.19 -13.91 21.65
N TYR A 859 7.51 -12.63 21.79
CA TYR A 859 7.34 -11.64 20.73
C TYR A 859 8.39 -10.52 20.86
N ALA A 860 8.64 -9.79 19.78
CA ALA A 860 9.51 -8.62 19.80
C ALA A 860 8.70 -7.34 19.67
N LYS A 861 9.02 -6.31 20.46
CA LYS A 861 8.39 -4.99 20.33
C LYS A 861 9.38 -3.97 19.78
N SER A 862 9.01 -3.32 18.68
CA SER A 862 9.83 -2.33 18.00
C SER A 862 10.03 -1.05 18.85
N ALA A 863 11.14 -0.34 18.62
CA ALA A 863 11.36 0.99 19.16
C ALA A 863 10.63 2.05 18.31
N ARG A 864 10.56 3.28 18.82
CA ARG A 864 9.93 4.39 18.10
C ARG A 864 10.77 4.78 16.89
N HIS A 865 10.12 4.97 15.75
CA HIS A 865 10.78 5.47 14.55
C HIS A 865 11.40 6.85 14.78
N ALA A 866 12.72 6.95 14.61
CA ALA A 866 13.51 8.20 14.68
C ALA A 866 13.38 8.99 16.00
N LEU A 867 12.87 8.37 17.06
CA LEU A 867 12.69 8.98 18.37
C LEU A 867 13.24 8.06 19.45
N THR A 868 13.68 8.64 20.57
CA THR A 868 14.08 7.87 21.74
C THR A 868 12.86 7.19 22.39
N ALA A 869 13.11 6.02 22.96
CA ALA A 869 12.13 5.25 23.71
C ALA A 869 11.56 6.04 24.89
N VAL A 870 10.26 5.86 25.13
CA VAL A 870 9.53 6.41 26.29
C VAL A 870 9.23 5.32 27.33
N VAL A 871 8.71 4.16 26.90
CA VAL A 871 8.35 3.04 27.78
C VAL A 871 9.34 1.87 27.70
N PRO A 872 9.50 1.07 28.79
CA PRO A 872 10.40 -0.09 28.87
C PRO A 872 10.36 -1.09 27.72
N HIS A 873 9.19 -1.38 27.13
CA HIS A 873 9.11 -2.41 26.08
C HIS A 873 9.60 -1.93 24.70
N HIS A 874 9.96 -0.66 24.50
CA HIS A 874 10.45 -0.19 23.20
C HIS A 874 11.81 -0.81 22.83
N GLY A 875 11.84 -1.56 21.73
CA GLY A 875 13.07 -2.13 21.18
C GLY A 875 13.56 -3.35 21.94
N THR A 876 12.65 -4.27 22.26
CA THR A 876 12.89 -5.41 23.16
C THR A 876 12.42 -6.75 22.58
N LEU A 877 13.05 -7.83 23.02
CA LEU A 877 12.52 -9.19 22.93
C LEU A 877 11.88 -9.54 24.27
N LEU A 878 10.67 -10.09 24.24
CA LEU A 878 9.83 -10.29 25.42
C LEU A 878 9.42 -11.77 25.54
N ARG A 879 9.32 -12.24 26.79
CA ARG A 879 8.73 -13.54 27.16
C ARG A 879 7.53 -13.31 28.07
N VAL A 880 6.38 -13.87 27.72
CA VAL A 880 5.21 -13.98 28.58
C VAL A 880 5.19 -15.38 29.19
N LYS A 881 5.01 -15.46 30.50
CA LYS A 881 4.88 -16.74 31.21
C LYS A 881 3.71 -17.56 30.66
N LYS A 882 3.80 -18.90 30.76
CA LYS A 882 2.77 -19.83 30.30
C LYS A 882 1.36 -19.63 30.86
N ASP A 883 1.25 -18.94 31.99
CA ASP A 883 -0.02 -18.60 32.64
C ASP A 883 -0.49 -17.16 32.35
N GLY A 884 0.24 -16.42 31.50
CA GLY A 884 -0.06 -15.04 31.13
C GLY A 884 0.22 -14.02 32.24
N SER A 885 0.72 -14.44 33.40
CA SER A 885 0.80 -13.61 34.61
C SER A 885 1.83 -12.49 34.56
N ARG A 886 2.86 -12.63 33.71
CA ARG A 886 4.01 -11.72 33.68
C ARG A 886 4.75 -11.75 32.35
N THR A 887 5.22 -10.57 31.94
CA THR A 887 6.16 -10.36 30.83
C THR A 887 7.57 -10.02 31.34
N ASP A 888 8.58 -10.71 30.82
CA ASP A 888 10.01 -10.49 31.08
C ASP A 888 10.72 -9.94 29.82
N ILE A 889 11.64 -8.99 29.99
CA ILE A 889 12.53 -8.51 28.92
C ILE A 889 13.75 -9.43 28.81
N LEU A 890 13.93 -10.07 27.66
CA LEU A 890 15.03 -11.01 27.39
C LEU A 890 16.23 -10.39 26.68
N ALA A 891 16.02 -9.33 25.89
CA ALA A 891 17.07 -8.58 25.21
C ALA A 891 16.60 -7.17 24.84
N THR A 892 17.53 -6.25 24.64
CA THR A 892 17.27 -4.84 24.30
C THR A 892 18.10 -4.37 23.10
N GLY A 893 17.80 -3.18 22.59
CA GLY A 893 18.59 -2.54 21.54
C GLY A 893 18.18 -2.92 20.13
N PHE A 894 16.88 -3.18 19.91
CA PHE A 894 16.29 -3.36 18.58
C PHE A 894 15.60 -2.06 18.11
N ARG A 895 15.67 -1.76 16.81
CA ARG A 895 15.02 -0.59 16.21
C ARG A 895 13.60 -0.90 15.75
N ALA A 896 13.47 -1.83 14.82
CA ALA A 896 12.21 -2.32 14.27
C ALA A 896 12.35 -3.79 13.92
N ALA A 897 12.13 -4.61 14.95
CA ALA A 897 12.11 -6.04 14.77
C ALA A 897 10.93 -6.47 13.90
N ASN A 898 11.08 -7.53 13.10
CA ASN A 898 10.02 -8.04 12.24
C ASN A 898 9.90 -9.57 12.27
N GLY A 899 10.22 -10.17 13.42
CA GLY A 899 10.04 -11.60 13.63
C GLY A 899 10.89 -12.09 14.78
N VAL A 900 10.48 -13.23 15.33
CA VAL A 900 11.18 -13.96 16.38
C VAL A 900 11.23 -15.41 15.94
N CYS A 901 12.43 -15.99 15.93
CA CYS A 901 12.64 -17.42 15.82
C CYS A 901 13.14 -17.92 17.18
N LEU A 902 12.55 -19.00 17.70
CA LEU A 902 13.08 -19.70 18.86
C LEU A 902 13.97 -20.85 18.36
N ASN A 903 15.21 -20.92 18.82
CA ASN A 903 16.13 -21.98 18.47
C ASN A 903 15.98 -23.18 19.44
N PRO A 904 16.33 -24.40 19.01
CA PRO A 904 16.28 -25.59 19.87
C PRO A 904 17.14 -25.50 21.15
N ASP A 905 18.19 -24.66 21.15
CA ASP A 905 19.06 -24.44 22.31
C ASP A 905 18.52 -23.39 23.31
N GLY A 906 17.30 -22.88 23.08
CA GLY A 906 16.67 -21.83 23.89
C GLY A 906 17.14 -20.40 23.58
N SER A 907 18.08 -20.23 22.64
CA SER A 907 18.42 -18.92 22.09
C SER A 907 17.39 -18.47 21.06
N PHE A 908 17.52 -17.25 20.54
CA PHE A 908 16.55 -16.67 19.62
C PHE A 908 17.23 -16.09 18.39
N ILE A 909 16.43 -15.86 17.34
CA ILE A 909 16.82 -15.01 16.22
C ILE A 909 15.82 -13.87 16.09
N VAL A 910 16.33 -12.65 16.04
CA VAL A 910 15.53 -11.42 15.89
C VAL A 910 16.08 -10.60 14.73
N THR A 911 15.25 -10.38 13.70
CA THR A 911 15.60 -9.45 12.62
C THR A 911 15.45 -8.01 13.07
N ASP A 912 16.22 -7.11 12.46
CA ASP A 912 16.09 -5.69 12.72
C ASP A 912 16.43 -4.88 11.46
N GLN A 913 15.72 -3.77 11.26
CA GLN A 913 15.75 -2.99 10.03
C GLN A 913 16.74 -1.82 10.10
N GLU A 914 17.28 -1.43 8.95
CA GLU A 914 18.15 -0.26 8.75
C GLU A 914 17.51 1.02 9.31
N GLY A 915 18.34 1.87 9.91
CA GLY A 915 17.94 3.22 10.32
C GLY A 915 18.89 3.83 11.33
N HIS A 916 18.39 4.72 12.19
CA HIS A 916 19.17 5.35 13.25
C HIS A 916 19.79 4.28 14.16
N TRP A 917 21.11 4.30 14.34
CA TRP A 917 21.90 3.29 15.06
C TRP A 917 21.92 1.87 14.46
N ASN A 918 21.34 1.68 13.28
CA ASN A 918 21.32 0.43 12.55
C ASN A 918 21.89 0.65 11.13
N PRO A 919 23.21 0.48 10.92
CA PRO A 919 23.87 0.81 9.67
C PRO A 919 23.25 0.13 8.44
N LYS A 920 22.79 -1.11 8.62
CA LYS A 920 22.08 -1.93 7.63
C LYS A 920 21.04 -2.80 8.33
N ASN A 921 20.23 -3.50 7.54
CA ASN A 921 19.37 -4.56 8.06
C ASN A 921 20.27 -5.62 8.71
N ARG A 922 19.76 -6.35 9.70
CA ARG A 922 20.57 -7.34 10.43
C ARG A 922 19.73 -8.54 10.89
N ILE A 923 20.36 -9.70 10.92
CA ILE A 923 19.87 -10.90 11.58
C ILE A 923 20.67 -11.06 12.88
N ASN A 924 20.00 -11.06 14.04
CA ASN A 924 20.67 -11.20 15.33
C ASN A 924 20.52 -12.60 15.89
N TRP A 925 21.63 -13.23 16.28
CA TRP A 925 21.58 -14.39 17.17
C TRP A 925 21.52 -13.89 18.62
N VAL A 926 20.39 -14.12 19.27
CA VAL A 926 20.03 -13.52 20.56
C VAL A 926 20.16 -14.53 21.68
N LYS A 927 20.97 -14.24 22.71
CA LYS A 927 21.17 -15.19 23.82
C LYS A 927 19.99 -15.21 24.79
N GLY A 928 19.30 -14.08 24.94
CA GLY A 928 18.12 -13.96 25.80
C GLY A 928 18.45 -13.86 27.29
N THR A 929 19.63 -13.32 27.62
CA THR A 929 20.15 -13.30 29.01
C THR A 929 19.60 -12.15 29.88
N GLY A 930 18.70 -11.32 29.33
CA GLY A 930 17.98 -10.27 30.04
C GLY A 930 18.26 -8.88 29.48
N LYS A 931 17.85 -7.85 30.23
CA LYS A 931 17.90 -6.43 29.80
C LYS A 931 19.28 -5.89 29.36
N ASN A 932 20.37 -6.54 29.81
CA ASN A 932 21.74 -6.17 29.47
C ASN A 932 22.25 -6.86 28.20
N ASP A 933 21.50 -7.81 27.64
CA ASP A 933 21.79 -8.45 26.36
C ASP A 933 21.42 -7.49 25.23
N PHE A 934 22.39 -6.72 24.75
CA PHE A 934 22.17 -5.52 23.95
C PHE A 934 22.63 -5.66 22.50
N TYR A 935 21.73 -5.28 21.60
CA TYR A 935 21.91 -5.43 20.15
C TYR A 935 22.12 -4.10 19.43
N GLY A 936 22.45 -3.01 20.12
CA GLY A 936 23.15 -1.87 19.53
C GLY A 936 22.33 -0.65 19.11
N ASN A 937 20.99 -0.73 19.12
CA ASN A 937 20.16 0.44 18.87
C ASN A 937 20.07 1.35 20.10
N MET A 938 20.70 2.52 20.05
CA MET A 938 20.74 3.46 21.19
C MET A 938 19.43 4.25 21.41
N PHE A 939 18.43 4.10 20.53
CA PHE A 939 17.12 4.75 20.70
C PHE A 939 16.09 3.84 21.38
N GLY A 940 16.40 2.55 21.56
CA GLY A 940 15.59 1.62 22.35
C GLY A 940 15.61 1.96 23.86
N TYR A 941 14.79 1.26 24.64
CA TYR A 941 14.79 1.42 26.09
C TYR A 941 15.84 0.52 26.73
N HIS A 942 16.94 1.12 27.19
CA HIS A 942 18.02 0.44 27.92
C HIS A 942 18.75 1.43 28.85
N ALA A 943 19.65 0.89 29.68
CA ALA A 943 20.53 1.67 30.57
C ALA A 943 21.94 1.90 29.99
N ILE A 944 22.29 1.25 28.88
CA ILE A 944 23.63 1.35 28.26
C ILE A 944 23.85 2.75 27.67
N THR A 945 24.97 3.38 27.99
CA THR A 945 25.36 4.72 27.50
C THR A 945 26.55 4.67 26.55
N ASP A 946 27.36 3.61 26.59
CA ASP A 946 28.48 3.42 25.69
C ASP A 946 27.97 3.15 24.26
N SER A 947 28.27 4.08 23.36
CA SER A 947 27.90 3.99 21.96
C SER A 947 28.99 3.35 21.10
N ALA A 948 30.08 2.83 21.66
CA ALA A 948 31.10 2.10 20.91
C ALA A 948 30.58 0.76 20.36
N ASP A 949 31.15 0.28 19.26
CA ASP A 949 30.72 -0.98 18.64
C ASP A 949 30.96 -2.21 19.52
N SER A 950 31.95 -2.14 20.41
CA SER A 950 32.23 -3.17 21.42
C SER A 950 31.12 -3.34 22.46
N ALA A 951 30.23 -2.35 22.63
CA ALA A 951 29.11 -2.43 23.57
C ALA A 951 27.95 -3.29 23.03
N MET A 952 27.93 -3.57 21.73
CA MET A 952 26.87 -4.32 21.05
C MET A 952 27.32 -5.75 20.76
N THR A 953 26.41 -6.72 20.90
CA THR A 953 26.62 -8.06 20.33
C THR A 953 26.54 -8.00 18.79
N PRO A 954 27.60 -8.40 18.05
CA PRO A 954 27.57 -8.40 16.60
C PRO A 954 26.46 -9.32 16.04
N PRO A 955 25.74 -8.89 14.99
CA PRO A 955 24.70 -9.73 14.38
C PRO A 955 25.32 -10.95 13.69
N LEU A 956 24.50 -11.96 13.37
CA LEU A 956 24.89 -13.05 12.47
C LEU A 956 25.37 -12.45 11.13
N CYS A 957 24.60 -11.51 10.58
CA CYS A 957 25.01 -10.77 9.39
C CYS A 957 24.37 -9.38 9.30
N TRP A 958 25.06 -8.50 8.59
CA TRP A 958 24.54 -7.24 8.06
C TRP A 958 24.08 -7.43 6.62
N ILE A 959 22.91 -6.90 6.28
CA ILE A 959 22.26 -7.11 4.98
C ILE A 959 22.01 -5.77 4.31
N THR A 960 22.59 -5.58 3.13
CA THR A 960 22.41 -4.33 2.39
C THR A 960 20.97 -4.25 1.89
N ASN A 961 20.37 -3.07 2.01
CA ASN A 961 19.01 -2.78 1.55
C ASN A 961 18.74 -3.06 0.05
N ARG A 962 19.80 -3.06 -0.78
CA ARG A 962 19.75 -3.51 -2.18
C ARG A 962 19.52 -5.03 -2.30
N PHE A 963 19.97 -5.82 -1.33
CA PHE A 963 19.88 -7.28 -1.30
C PHE A 963 18.60 -7.79 -0.63
N ASP A 964 18.25 -7.21 0.53
CA ASP A 964 16.91 -7.33 1.13
C ASP A 964 16.59 -6.02 1.85
N ARG A 965 15.44 -5.43 1.53
CA ARG A 965 14.99 -4.16 2.09
C ARG A 965 14.38 -4.28 3.48
N SER A 966 13.76 -5.42 3.81
CA SER A 966 13.13 -5.63 5.12
C SER A 966 13.03 -7.14 5.41
N PRO A 967 14.08 -7.70 6.04
CA PRO A 967 14.04 -9.06 6.58
C PRO A 967 12.92 -9.20 7.62
N ALA A 968 12.35 -10.40 7.73
CA ALA A 968 11.19 -10.68 8.57
C ALA A 968 11.44 -11.87 9.51
N GLU A 969 10.46 -12.76 9.70
CA GLU A 969 10.61 -13.92 10.56
C GLU A 969 11.53 -14.96 9.93
N LEU A 970 12.36 -15.59 10.78
CA LEU A 970 13.16 -16.75 10.40
C LEU A 970 12.51 -18.03 10.93
N LEU A 971 12.80 -19.12 10.25
CA LEU A 971 12.34 -20.45 10.60
C LEU A 971 13.31 -21.51 10.11
N TRP A 972 13.45 -22.58 10.91
CA TRP A 972 14.19 -23.76 10.55
C TRP A 972 13.38 -24.64 9.60
N VAL A 973 14.05 -25.28 8.63
CA VAL A 973 13.44 -26.34 7.81
C VAL A 973 13.44 -27.63 8.61
N PRO A 974 12.26 -28.20 8.94
CA PRO A 974 12.16 -29.43 9.72
C PRO A 974 12.80 -30.64 9.03
N GLU A 975 13.29 -31.60 9.82
CA GLU A 975 13.87 -32.86 9.33
C GLU A 975 12.87 -33.73 8.55
N ASP A 976 11.58 -33.61 8.84
CA ASP A 976 10.49 -34.29 8.15
C ASP A 976 9.92 -33.49 6.96
N SER A 977 10.48 -32.32 6.64
CA SER A 977 10.03 -31.49 5.52
C SER A 977 10.18 -32.19 4.16
N ALA A 978 9.28 -31.83 3.23
CA ALA A 978 9.39 -32.19 1.81
C ALA A 978 10.57 -31.49 1.10
N TRP A 979 11.19 -30.50 1.73
CA TRP A 979 12.34 -29.76 1.20
C TRP A 979 13.66 -30.50 1.54
N THR A 980 13.82 -31.70 0.99
CA THR A 980 14.86 -32.66 1.38
C THR A 980 16.28 -32.10 1.38
N SER A 981 16.67 -31.33 0.36
CA SER A 981 18.02 -30.75 0.24
C SER A 981 18.27 -29.53 1.14
N LEU A 982 17.24 -29.06 1.86
CA LEU A 982 17.32 -27.89 2.75
C LEU A 982 16.97 -28.23 4.20
N ARG A 983 16.75 -29.50 4.56
CA ARG A 983 16.50 -29.91 5.94
C ARG A 983 17.60 -29.42 6.87
N GLY A 984 17.22 -28.94 8.06
CA GLY A 984 18.15 -28.33 9.02
C GLY A 984 18.67 -26.94 8.62
N SER A 985 18.36 -26.44 7.42
CA SER A 985 18.73 -25.08 7.02
C SER A 985 17.85 -24.04 7.70
N LEU A 986 18.40 -22.85 7.89
CA LEU A 986 17.67 -21.69 8.40
C LEU A 986 17.17 -20.84 7.22
N LEU A 987 15.89 -20.44 7.25
CA LEU A 987 15.28 -19.57 6.25
C LEU A 987 14.97 -18.19 6.81
N ASN A 988 15.08 -17.15 5.99
CA ASN A 988 14.60 -15.79 6.27
C ASN A 988 13.54 -15.38 5.25
N LEU A 989 12.39 -14.95 5.75
CA LEU A 989 11.33 -14.33 4.94
C LEU A 989 11.63 -12.84 4.71
N SER A 990 11.21 -12.28 3.58
CA SER A 990 11.37 -10.86 3.27
C SER A 990 10.03 -10.17 3.03
N TYR A 991 9.70 -9.26 3.95
CA TYR A 991 8.61 -8.30 3.79
C TYR A 991 8.95 -7.29 2.69
N GLY A 992 10.22 -6.90 2.57
CA GLY A 992 10.66 -5.87 1.65
C GLY A 992 10.52 -6.26 0.18
N PHE A 993 10.99 -7.45 -0.18
CA PHE A 993 11.07 -7.92 -1.56
C PHE A 993 10.06 -9.01 -1.91
N GLY A 994 9.40 -9.62 -0.92
CA GLY A 994 8.54 -10.78 -1.18
C GLY A 994 9.38 -11.95 -1.68
N LYS A 995 10.41 -12.31 -0.93
CA LYS A 995 11.36 -13.39 -1.24
C LYS A 995 11.63 -14.23 0.01
N ILE A 996 12.30 -15.36 -0.19
CA ILE A 996 12.79 -16.22 0.88
C ILE A 996 14.27 -16.48 0.62
N TYR A 997 15.06 -16.51 1.68
CA TYR A 997 16.51 -16.67 1.64
C TYR A 997 16.92 -17.83 2.54
N VAL A 998 17.94 -18.60 2.14
CA VAL A 998 18.68 -19.47 3.06
C VAL A 998 19.70 -18.65 3.83
N VAL A 999 19.96 -19.03 5.08
CA VAL A 999 20.86 -18.33 6.00
C VAL A 999 22.01 -19.24 6.42
N PRO A 1000 23.01 -19.47 5.54
CA PRO A 1000 24.20 -20.25 5.89
C PRO A 1000 25.00 -19.52 6.98
N HIS A 1001 25.44 -20.27 8.00
CA HIS A 1001 26.11 -19.71 9.16
C HIS A 1001 27.06 -20.70 9.84
N GLU A 1002 27.96 -20.18 10.65
CA GLU A 1002 28.91 -20.91 11.49
C GLU A 1002 29.01 -20.27 12.88
N LYS A 1003 29.63 -20.99 13.83
CA LYS A 1003 29.91 -20.50 15.17
C LYS A 1003 31.42 -20.57 15.46
N VAL A 1004 32.08 -19.41 15.51
CA VAL A 1004 33.53 -19.28 15.73
C VAL A 1004 33.79 -18.59 17.06
N GLY A 1005 34.43 -19.29 18.01
CA GLY A 1005 34.77 -18.72 19.32
C GLY A 1005 33.59 -18.06 20.03
N GLY A 1006 32.41 -18.71 19.98
CA GLY A 1006 31.15 -18.23 20.56
C GLY A 1006 30.36 -17.18 19.75
N GLN A 1007 30.94 -16.60 18.69
CA GLN A 1007 30.24 -15.68 17.80
C GLN A 1007 29.58 -16.46 16.65
N VAL A 1008 28.29 -16.23 16.43
CA VAL A 1008 27.60 -16.75 15.24
C VAL A 1008 27.75 -15.72 14.12
N GLN A 1009 28.14 -16.18 12.94
CA GLN A 1009 28.33 -15.34 11.76
C GLN A 1009 27.90 -16.09 10.49
N GLY A 1010 27.55 -15.38 9.43
CA GLY A 1010 27.02 -16.01 8.23
C GLY A 1010 26.49 -14.99 7.25
N GLY A 1011 25.54 -15.42 6.41
CA GLY A 1011 24.93 -14.56 5.40
C GLY A 1011 23.58 -15.04 4.93
N MET A 1012 23.12 -14.44 3.83
CA MET A 1012 21.88 -14.81 3.15
C MET A 1012 22.14 -15.09 1.68
N CYS A 1013 21.48 -16.10 1.14
CA CYS A 1013 21.37 -16.33 -0.30
C CYS A 1013 19.90 -16.48 -0.68
N GLU A 1014 19.47 -15.83 -1.76
CA GLU A 1014 18.10 -15.88 -2.25
C GLU A 1014 17.74 -17.29 -2.76
N LEU A 1015 16.52 -17.76 -2.44
CA LEU A 1015 15.97 -18.97 -3.06
C LEU A 1015 15.53 -18.70 -4.52
N PRO A 1016 15.77 -19.64 -5.45
CA PRO A 1016 15.56 -19.44 -6.89
C PRO A 1016 14.09 -19.59 -7.32
N PHE A 1017 13.23 -18.65 -6.93
CA PHE A 1017 11.85 -18.53 -7.44
C PHE A 1017 11.45 -17.06 -7.60
N LYS A 1018 10.34 -16.75 -8.30
CA LYS A 1018 9.92 -15.35 -8.52
C LYS A 1018 9.45 -14.67 -7.24
N GLN A 1019 9.65 -13.35 -7.12
CA GLN A 1019 9.11 -12.60 -5.97
C GLN A 1019 7.58 -12.73 -5.86
N PHE A 1020 7.08 -12.82 -4.62
CA PHE A 1020 5.66 -12.72 -4.31
C PHE A 1020 5.13 -11.31 -4.62
N PRO A 1021 3.84 -11.13 -4.93
CA PRO A 1021 3.25 -9.82 -5.19
C PRO A 1021 3.01 -8.98 -3.91
N THR A 1022 3.14 -9.60 -2.73
CA THR A 1022 3.07 -8.96 -1.40
C THR A 1022 4.38 -9.18 -0.63
N GLY A 1023 4.61 -8.37 0.42
CA GLY A 1023 5.68 -8.65 1.37
C GLY A 1023 5.33 -9.88 2.21
N VAL A 1024 6.27 -10.80 2.41
CA VAL A 1024 6.02 -12.04 3.18
C VAL A 1024 6.77 -11.97 4.50
N MET A 1025 6.07 -12.23 5.61
CA MET A 1025 6.65 -11.97 6.94
C MET A 1025 6.40 -13.05 8.00
N ARG A 1026 5.49 -13.99 7.78
CA ARG A 1026 5.30 -15.16 8.64
C ARG A 1026 5.23 -16.42 7.80
N GLY A 1027 5.81 -17.51 8.31
CA GLY A 1027 5.80 -18.78 7.62
C GLY A 1027 5.86 -19.95 8.59
N ARG A 1028 5.29 -21.08 8.17
CA ARG A 1028 5.24 -22.33 8.94
C ARG A 1028 5.32 -23.50 7.97
N PHE A 1029 6.04 -24.54 8.34
CA PHE A 1029 5.98 -25.81 7.63
C PHE A 1029 4.71 -26.55 8.04
N HIS A 1030 4.01 -27.08 7.06
CA HIS A 1030 2.76 -27.78 7.29
C HIS A 1030 3.02 -29.22 7.77
N PRO A 1031 2.37 -29.68 8.87
CA PRO A 1031 2.70 -30.95 9.53
C PRO A 1031 2.33 -32.19 8.72
N GLY A 1032 1.44 -32.08 7.73
CA GLY A 1032 1.02 -33.19 6.86
C GLY A 1032 1.88 -33.33 5.59
N ASP A 1033 1.86 -32.34 4.70
CA ASP A 1033 2.58 -32.38 3.41
C ASP A 1033 4.07 -31.95 3.47
N GLY A 1034 4.55 -31.43 4.61
CA GLY A 1034 5.94 -31.00 4.82
C GLY A 1034 6.36 -29.78 4.00
N GLN A 1035 5.42 -29.04 3.37
CA GLN A 1035 5.70 -27.86 2.55
C GLN A 1035 5.69 -26.58 3.37
N LEU A 1036 6.31 -25.52 2.86
CA LEU A 1036 6.31 -24.21 3.51
C LEU A 1036 5.06 -23.43 3.11
N TYR A 1037 4.32 -22.91 4.09
CA TYR A 1037 3.28 -21.91 3.86
C TYR A 1037 3.75 -20.57 4.39
N ALA A 1038 3.33 -19.50 3.75
CA ALA A 1038 3.72 -18.16 4.15
C ALA A 1038 2.63 -17.13 3.88
N CYS A 1039 2.53 -16.13 4.75
CA CYS A 1039 1.62 -15.00 4.58
C CYS A 1039 2.34 -13.66 4.77
N GLY A 1040 1.69 -12.60 4.30
CA GLY A 1040 2.13 -11.25 4.62
C GLY A 1040 1.29 -10.20 3.92
N MET A 1041 1.77 -8.96 4.01
CA MET A 1041 1.02 -7.77 3.64
C MET A 1041 1.90 -6.64 3.15
N PHE A 1042 1.26 -5.56 2.72
CA PHE A 1042 1.90 -4.27 2.48
C PHE A 1042 1.23 -3.17 3.31
N ALA A 1043 2.08 -2.36 3.94
CA ALA A 1043 1.69 -1.24 4.78
C ALA A 1043 2.17 0.11 4.19
N TRP A 1044 3.46 0.44 4.27
CA TRP A 1044 4.00 1.71 3.73
C TRP A 1044 5.37 1.63 3.05
N ALA A 1045 6.26 0.72 3.48
CA ALA A 1045 7.64 0.62 2.95
C ALA A 1045 7.97 -0.78 2.44
N GLY A 1046 7.95 -0.98 1.12
CA GLY A 1046 8.23 -2.27 0.49
C GLY A 1046 8.20 -2.14 -1.04
N ASN A 1047 8.80 -3.11 -1.73
CA ASN A 1047 8.78 -3.16 -3.19
C ASN A 1047 7.50 -3.83 -3.71
N GLN A 1048 6.97 -4.79 -2.95
CA GLN A 1048 5.72 -5.49 -3.23
C GLN A 1048 4.54 -4.76 -2.60
N ARG A 1049 3.49 -4.48 -3.38
CA ARG A 1049 2.43 -3.54 -3.00
C ARG A 1049 1.04 -4.16 -2.93
N GLN A 1050 0.89 -5.45 -3.24
CA GLN A 1050 -0.38 -6.13 -2.98
C GLN A 1050 -0.64 -6.10 -1.48
N ALA A 1051 -1.86 -5.70 -1.09
CA ALA A 1051 -2.18 -5.42 0.30
C ALA A 1051 -1.97 -6.62 1.23
N GLY A 1052 -2.26 -7.83 0.78
CA GLY A 1052 -2.06 -9.08 1.53
C GLY A 1052 -1.99 -10.31 0.64
N GLY A 1053 -1.53 -11.43 1.20
CA GLY A 1053 -1.47 -12.71 0.49
C GLY A 1053 -1.15 -13.91 1.38
N PHE A 1054 -1.55 -15.09 0.93
CA PHE A 1054 -1.30 -16.37 1.58
C PHE A 1054 -0.87 -17.40 0.52
N TYR A 1055 0.21 -18.12 0.79
CA TYR A 1055 0.92 -18.91 -0.21
C TYR A 1055 1.33 -20.27 0.36
N ARG A 1056 1.34 -21.29 -0.50
CA ARG A 1056 2.08 -22.55 -0.28
C ARG A 1056 3.25 -22.60 -1.27
N ILE A 1057 4.44 -22.88 -0.77
CA ILE A 1057 5.66 -23.04 -1.54
C ILE A 1057 6.04 -24.52 -1.52
N ARG A 1058 5.92 -25.16 -2.69
CA ARG A 1058 6.19 -26.59 -2.86
C ARG A 1058 7.60 -26.82 -3.38
N SER A 1059 8.34 -27.73 -2.76
CA SER A 1059 9.50 -28.35 -3.40
C SER A 1059 9.03 -29.19 -4.59
N THR A 1060 9.71 -29.09 -5.74
CA THR A 1060 9.45 -29.90 -6.93
C THR A 1060 10.36 -31.11 -7.04
N GLY A 1061 11.30 -31.27 -6.10
CA GLY A 1061 12.36 -32.28 -6.13
C GLY A 1061 13.54 -31.95 -7.05
N LYS A 1062 13.51 -30.82 -7.76
CA LYS A 1062 14.65 -30.36 -8.56
C LYS A 1062 15.69 -29.65 -7.68
N PRO A 1063 16.98 -29.73 -8.02
CA PRO A 1063 18.06 -29.06 -7.29
C PRO A 1063 17.89 -27.54 -7.20
N ALA A 1064 18.18 -26.98 -6.02
CA ALA A 1064 18.17 -25.54 -5.79
C ALA A 1064 19.56 -24.91 -5.92
N HIS A 1065 20.63 -25.68 -5.70
CA HIS A 1065 22.03 -25.23 -5.69
C HIS A 1065 22.22 -23.93 -4.92
N VAL A 1066 21.71 -23.87 -3.70
CA VAL A 1066 21.86 -22.70 -2.82
C VAL A 1066 22.91 -22.99 -1.75
N PRO A 1067 23.71 -21.99 -1.34
CA PRO A 1067 24.63 -22.13 -0.22
C PRO A 1067 23.88 -22.38 1.09
N VAL A 1068 24.13 -23.52 1.72
CA VAL A 1068 23.55 -23.95 3.01
C VAL A 1068 24.57 -23.89 4.15
N GLY A 1069 25.87 -23.89 3.84
CA GLY A 1069 26.96 -23.73 4.81
C GLY A 1069 27.99 -22.68 4.38
N LEU A 1070 28.58 -22.03 5.37
CA LEU A 1070 29.68 -21.07 5.19
C LEU A 1070 30.66 -21.23 6.35
N THR A 1071 31.88 -21.68 6.08
CA THR A 1071 32.93 -21.83 7.09
C THR A 1071 34.13 -20.94 6.76
N THR A 1072 34.70 -20.26 7.75
CA THR A 1072 35.89 -19.41 7.57
C THR A 1072 37.09 -19.90 8.37
N ALA A 1073 38.24 -19.93 7.71
CA ALA A 1073 39.54 -20.28 8.29
C ALA A 1073 40.62 -19.33 7.74
N PRO A 1074 41.86 -19.34 8.27
CA PRO A 1074 42.88 -18.40 7.84
C PRO A 1074 43.12 -18.53 6.33
N ARG A 1075 42.81 -17.46 5.59
CA ARG A 1075 42.95 -17.34 4.12
C ARG A 1075 42.04 -18.27 3.31
N THR A 1076 41.05 -18.93 3.93
CA THR A 1076 40.12 -19.81 3.21
C THR A 1076 38.67 -19.58 3.65
N VAL A 1077 37.76 -19.70 2.68
CA VAL A 1077 36.32 -19.73 2.93
C VAL A 1077 35.70 -20.90 2.19
N THR A 1078 34.94 -21.72 2.89
CA THR A 1078 34.27 -22.89 2.30
C THR A 1078 32.79 -22.62 2.19
N VAL A 1079 32.25 -22.79 0.99
CA VAL A 1079 30.81 -22.66 0.69
C VAL A 1079 30.24 -24.05 0.43
N GLU A 1080 29.29 -24.47 1.25
CA GLU A 1080 28.58 -25.74 1.09
C GLU A 1080 27.23 -25.50 0.40
N PHE A 1081 26.90 -26.32 -0.59
CA PHE A 1081 25.69 -26.24 -1.42
C PHE A 1081 24.68 -27.34 -1.05
N SER A 1082 23.40 -27.00 -1.19
CA SER A 1082 22.28 -27.94 -1.00
C SER A 1082 22.35 -29.17 -1.91
N ASP A 1083 22.96 -29.02 -3.10
CA ASP A 1083 23.00 -30.00 -4.17
C ASP A 1083 24.38 -30.00 -4.85
N PRO A 1084 24.87 -31.14 -5.39
CA PRO A 1084 26.17 -31.22 -6.03
C PRO A 1084 26.37 -30.25 -7.20
N VAL A 1085 27.57 -29.69 -7.32
CA VAL A 1085 28.00 -28.78 -8.41
C VAL A 1085 29.07 -29.42 -9.29
N GLU A 1086 29.24 -28.90 -10.51
CA GLU A 1086 30.19 -29.43 -11.47
C GLU A 1086 31.63 -28.96 -11.15
N LYS A 1087 32.57 -29.91 -11.09
CA LYS A 1087 33.99 -29.63 -10.82
C LYS A 1087 34.62 -28.64 -11.79
N ALA A 1088 34.41 -28.83 -13.09
CA ALA A 1088 35.09 -28.06 -14.13
C ALA A 1088 34.71 -26.56 -14.13
N SER A 1089 33.50 -26.20 -13.71
CA SER A 1089 33.08 -24.80 -13.57
C SER A 1089 33.35 -24.25 -12.17
N SER A 1090 33.19 -25.05 -11.11
CA SER A 1090 33.37 -24.60 -9.72
C SER A 1090 34.83 -24.38 -9.31
N GLU A 1091 35.79 -25.10 -9.90
CA GLU A 1091 37.23 -24.90 -9.62
C GLU A 1091 37.87 -23.74 -10.39
N LYS A 1092 37.11 -23.04 -11.25
CA LYS A 1092 37.58 -21.85 -11.95
C LYS A 1092 37.53 -20.63 -11.04
N THR A 1093 38.67 -20.01 -10.78
CA THR A 1093 38.76 -18.81 -9.94
C THR A 1093 37.92 -17.65 -10.46
N GLU A 1094 37.82 -17.50 -11.78
CA GLU A 1094 37.03 -16.45 -12.44
C GLU A 1094 35.51 -16.63 -12.30
N ALA A 1095 35.05 -17.83 -11.92
CA ALA A 1095 33.65 -18.09 -11.60
C ALA A 1095 33.23 -17.44 -10.27
N TRP A 1096 34.19 -17.00 -9.46
CA TRP A 1096 33.97 -16.46 -8.13
C TRP A 1096 34.37 -14.99 -8.04
N THR A 1097 33.52 -14.19 -7.43
CA THR A 1097 33.81 -12.77 -7.16
C THR A 1097 33.47 -12.45 -5.72
N ILE A 1098 34.47 -11.96 -4.98
CA ILE A 1098 34.30 -11.56 -3.58
C ILE A 1098 34.49 -10.05 -3.45
N GLU A 1099 33.49 -9.36 -2.89
CA GLU A 1099 33.58 -7.95 -2.52
C GLU A 1099 33.36 -7.81 -1.01
N ALA A 1100 34.20 -7.03 -0.33
CA ALA A 1100 34.09 -6.75 1.11
C ALA A 1100 33.99 -5.25 1.37
N TRP A 1101 33.32 -4.86 2.45
CA TRP A 1101 33.16 -3.46 2.85
C TRP A 1101 32.89 -3.32 4.35
N ASP A 1102 33.17 -2.12 4.84
CA ASP A 1102 32.91 -1.73 6.22
C ASP A 1102 31.63 -0.88 6.30
N LEU A 1103 31.08 -0.79 7.51
CA LEU A 1103 29.90 0.00 7.83
C LEU A 1103 30.18 0.88 9.04
N LYS A 1104 29.37 1.92 9.25
CA LYS A 1104 29.47 2.80 10.43
C LYS A 1104 28.16 2.81 11.19
N ARG A 1105 28.19 2.35 12.45
CA ARG A 1105 27.06 2.51 13.36
C ARG A 1105 27.08 3.91 13.97
N THR A 1106 26.07 4.70 13.67
CA THR A 1106 25.98 6.09 14.13
C THR A 1106 24.54 6.44 14.45
N ARG A 1107 24.32 7.61 15.08
CA ARG A 1107 22.98 8.17 15.26
C ARG A 1107 22.25 8.41 13.93
N ASN A 1108 22.96 8.63 12.83
CA ASN A 1108 22.36 8.91 11.52
C ASN A 1108 21.66 7.66 10.95
N TYR A 1109 20.72 7.88 10.04
CA TYR A 1109 20.00 6.78 9.40
C TYR A 1109 20.89 6.01 8.43
N GLY A 1110 21.09 4.72 8.72
CA GLY A 1110 21.81 3.78 7.87
C GLY A 1110 23.29 4.11 7.69
N SER A 1111 23.94 3.40 6.78
CA SER A 1111 25.34 3.58 6.42
C SER A 1111 25.54 3.35 4.93
N ARG A 1112 26.42 4.14 4.31
CA ARG A 1112 27.02 3.74 3.02
C ARG A 1112 28.04 2.61 3.25
N HIS A 1113 28.50 1.99 2.18
CA HIS A 1113 29.68 1.12 2.23
C HIS A 1113 30.94 1.99 2.35
N TYR A 1114 31.85 1.60 3.24
CA TYR A 1114 33.18 2.20 3.40
C TYR A 1114 34.24 1.16 3.06
N ASN A 1115 35.42 1.59 2.62
CA ASN A 1115 36.55 0.70 2.30
C ASN A 1115 36.16 -0.51 1.42
N GLN A 1116 35.24 -0.27 0.48
CA GLN A 1116 34.76 -1.30 -0.42
C GLN A 1116 35.91 -1.75 -1.32
N ARG A 1117 36.15 -3.05 -1.35
CA ARG A 1117 37.30 -3.67 -2.00
C ARG A 1117 36.93 -5.03 -2.56
N ARG A 1118 37.64 -5.45 -3.61
CA ARG A 1118 37.53 -6.81 -4.16
C ARG A 1118 38.63 -7.66 -3.55
N TRP A 1119 38.30 -8.89 -3.18
CA TRP A 1119 39.26 -9.89 -2.76
C TRP A 1119 39.47 -10.93 -3.86
N GLU A 1120 40.73 -11.29 -4.09
CA GLU A 1120 41.10 -12.27 -5.10
C GLU A 1120 40.89 -13.70 -4.60
N VAL A 1121 40.27 -14.54 -5.45
CA VAL A 1121 40.21 -15.99 -5.25
C VAL A 1121 41.40 -16.59 -5.99
N SER A 1122 42.40 -17.02 -5.24
CA SER A 1122 43.66 -17.56 -5.80
C SER A 1122 43.57 -19.05 -6.16
N LYS A 1123 42.62 -19.77 -5.56
CA LYS A 1123 42.34 -21.18 -5.83
C LYS A 1123 40.92 -21.52 -5.41
N ALA A 1124 40.26 -22.41 -6.15
CA ALA A 1124 39.00 -23.05 -5.76
C ALA A 1124 39.15 -24.57 -5.87
N THR A 1125 38.68 -25.31 -4.87
CA THR A 1125 38.76 -26.78 -4.83
C THR A 1125 37.40 -27.35 -4.46
N LEU A 1126 36.87 -28.29 -5.27
CA LEU A 1126 35.62 -28.97 -4.98
C LEU A 1126 35.87 -30.24 -4.15
N SER A 1127 35.05 -30.50 -3.15
CA SER A 1127 35.04 -31.75 -2.37
C SER A 1127 34.63 -32.97 -3.20
N ASP A 1128 34.99 -34.16 -2.75
CA ASP A 1128 34.70 -35.42 -3.45
C ASP A 1128 33.19 -35.71 -3.62
N ASP A 1129 32.37 -35.24 -2.67
CA ASP A 1129 30.91 -35.35 -2.75
C ASP A 1129 30.25 -34.28 -3.64
N GLY A 1130 31.05 -33.35 -4.18
CA GLY A 1130 30.61 -32.28 -5.05
C GLY A 1130 29.79 -31.18 -4.36
N ARG A 1131 29.72 -31.13 -3.03
CA ARG A 1131 28.86 -30.19 -2.30
C ARG A 1131 29.58 -29.00 -1.67
N SER A 1132 30.89 -29.08 -1.46
CA SER A 1132 31.65 -28.03 -0.80
C SER A 1132 32.74 -27.48 -1.72
N VAL A 1133 32.78 -26.16 -1.89
CA VAL A 1133 33.86 -25.47 -2.60
C VAL A 1133 34.68 -24.66 -1.60
N GLU A 1134 35.94 -25.05 -1.43
CA GLU A 1134 36.91 -24.28 -0.65
C GLU A 1134 37.59 -23.24 -1.55
N LEU A 1135 37.45 -21.96 -1.19
CA LEU A 1135 38.07 -20.83 -1.87
C LEU A 1135 39.27 -20.33 -1.06
N THR A 1136 40.45 -20.30 -1.67
CA THR A 1136 41.64 -19.66 -1.09
C THR A 1136 41.62 -18.16 -1.39
N VAL A 1137 41.43 -17.36 -0.35
CA VAL A 1137 41.30 -15.90 -0.38
C VAL A 1137 42.41 -15.30 0.50
N PRO A 1138 43.58 -14.94 -0.08
CA PRO A 1138 44.75 -14.49 0.66
C PRO A 1138 44.51 -13.31 1.62
N GLU A 1139 43.57 -12.44 1.27
CA GLU A 1139 43.25 -11.19 1.96
C GLU A 1139 42.07 -11.30 2.94
N LEU A 1140 41.54 -12.52 3.14
CA LEU A 1140 40.41 -12.77 4.02
C LEU A 1140 40.72 -12.26 5.44
N ALA A 1141 39.86 -11.36 5.91
CA ALA A 1141 39.95 -10.75 7.23
C ALA A 1141 38.53 -10.46 7.76
N PRO A 1142 38.36 -10.18 9.07
CA PRO A 1142 37.08 -9.73 9.59
C PRO A 1142 36.55 -8.50 8.84
N THR A 1143 35.26 -8.51 8.52
CA THR A 1143 34.57 -7.43 7.80
C THR A 1143 33.07 -7.44 8.13
N TRP A 1144 32.47 -6.25 8.19
CA TRP A 1144 31.04 -6.12 8.51
C TRP A 1144 30.15 -6.57 7.35
N GLY A 1145 30.61 -6.45 6.10
CA GLY A 1145 29.87 -6.96 4.96
C GLY A 1145 30.78 -7.54 3.89
N MET A 1146 30.34 -8.66 3.33
CA MET A 1146 30.96 -9.35 2.22
C MET A 1146 29.88 -9.88 1.28
N SER A 1147 30.18 -9.96 -0.01
CA SER A 1147 29.37 -10.65 -1.01
C SER A 1147 30.27 -11.66 -1.72
N ILE A 1148 29.88 -12.93 -1.72
CA ILE A 1148 30.48 -13.99 -2.52
C ILE A 1148 29.50 -14.31 -3.65
N ARG A 1149 29.86 -13.99 -4.89
CA ARG A 1149 29.08 -14.32 -6.09
C ARG A 1149 29.73 -15.47 -6.83
N CYS A 1150 28.91 -16.42 -7.28
CA CYS A 1150 29.34 -17.52 -8.13
C CYS A 1150 28.55 -17.56 -9.44
N GLN A 1151 29.23 -17.95 -10.53
CA GLN A 1151 28.63 -18.33 -11.79
C GLN A 1151 29.24 -19.68 -12.21
N ILE A 1152 28.59 -20.76 -11.80
CA ILE A 1152 29.05 -22.15 -11.96
C ILE A 1152 27.95 -22.99 -12.62
N LYS A 1153 28.20 -24.28 -12.79
CA LYS A 1153 27.17 -25.24 -13.19
C LYS A 1153 26.87 -26.21 -12.06
N GLY A 1154 25.61 -26.63 -11.95
CA GLY A 1154 25.25 -27.78 -11.14
C GLY A 1154 25.71 -29.08 -11.81
N ALA A 1155 25.73 -30.19 -11.07
CA ALA A 1155 26.19 -31.47 -11.60
C ALA A 1155 25.37 -31.99 -12.81
N GLY A 1156 24.12 -31.51 -12.98
CA GLY A 1156 23.28 -31.80 -14.15
C GLY A 1156 23.54 -30.88 -15.35
N GLY A 1157 24.44 -29.90 -15.22
CA GLY A 1157 24.79 -28.94 -16.27
C GLY A 1157 23.97 -27.64 -16.25
N GLU A 1158 23.00 -27.51 -15.35
CA GLU A 1158 22.25 -26.27 -15.09
C GLU A 1158 23.15 -25.10 -14.72
N GLU A 1159 22.87 -23.91 -15.26
CA GLU A 1159 23.57 -22.68 -14.87
C GLU A 1159 23.16 -22.25 -13.45
N VAL A 1160 24.15 -22.04 -12.59
CA VAL A 1160 23.98 -21.66 -11.18
C VAL A 1160 24.65 -20.31 -10.94
N VAL A 1161 23.82 -19.28 -10.82
CA VAL A 1161 24.24 -17.93 -10.42
C VAL A 1161 23.70 -17.62 -9.03
N ARG A 1162 24.58 -17.43 -8.04
CA ARG A 1162 24.19 -17.14 -6.66
C ARG A 1162 25.02 -15.99 -6.09
N GLU A 1163 24.43 -15.30 -5.13
CA GLU A 1163 25.09 -14.28 -4.32
C GLU A 1163 24.81 -14.59 -2.85
N LEU A 1164 25.88 -14.85 -2.11
CA LEU A 1164 25.87 -14.97 -0.66
C LEU A 1164 26.31 -13.63 -0.06
N HIS A 1165 25.37 -12.89 0.53
CA HIS A 1165 25.64 -11.62 1.20
C HIS A 1165 25.81 -11.87 2.71
N ASN A 1166 27.01 -11.70 3.23
CA ASN A 1166 27.41 -12.22 4.54
C ASN A 1166 28.27 -11.24 5.36
N SER A 1167 28.59 -11.63 6.60
CA SER A 1167 29.53 -10.95 7.50
C SER A 1167 30.54 -11.96 8.05
N VAL A 1168 31.74 -11.49 8.36
CA VAL A 1168 32.79 -12.29 9.00
C VAL A 1168 33.33 -11.49 10.17
N HIS A 1169 33.01 -11.87 11.40
CA HIS A 1169 33.46 -11.13 12.60
C HIS A 1169 34.74 -11.72 13.19
N LYS A 1170 34.91 -13.03 13.05
CA LYS A 1170 36.08 -13.80 13.48
C LYS A 1170 36.48 -14.76 12.37
N VAL A 1171 37.76 -15.11 12.33
CA VAL A 1171 38.28 -16.21 11.51
C VAL A 1171 38.78 -17.27 12.49
N ALA A 1172 38.50 -18.55 12.24
CA ALA A 1172 39.00 -19.62 13.09
C ALA A 1172 40.54 -19.57 13.16
N ASN A 1173 41.12 -19.86 14.33
CA ASN A 1173 42.57 -19.90 14.49
C ASN A 1173 43.17 -21.18 13.93
#